data_AF-A0A1X2GBE7-F1
#
_entry.id   AF-A0A1X2GBE7-F1
#
_cell.length_a   1.000
_cell.length_b   1.000
_cell.length_c   1.000
_cell.angle_alpha   90.00
_cell.angle_beta   90.00
_cell.angle_gamma   90.00
#
_symmetry.space_group_name_H-M   'P 1'
#
loop_
_entity.id
_entity.type
_entity.pdbx_description
1 polymer ?
#
loop_
_entity_poly.entity_id
_entity_poly.type
_entity_poly.pdbx_seq_one_letter_code
_entity_poly.pdbx_strand_id
1 'polypeptide(L)'
;MARTKQGRKRRQNTPEVESDRTQLVPIEEEAGPSTSRPVKRQRRNKTRNVTKRRQNADEKAEKRTGRDERSLAIDRQRRSRRPCPTCIKNGNIESSLTHSRSSSRLCPYRIPSQRAQGNQLLGGKKTKTLTIKHGLYPLLKSLRNAEKEILMGGLQAVVDFNRRVLICSHLFILDYFNSRLTNGLDIPLVFLDYRFVNGVFQLVIGRSWSNNSLFTEEVRQHIEESFATFLIQHPNVHCPLVPSTVRGKRPIGFSKILTSTARTYASSMVNHVVEGFDQAYIGYLQARLARSIPELNRFQVGALADFVFDTCAQNQDFEPVWPTINVEDSIDHAMVDAKVDTALNELIDETWDRWTQLAIRIEQEGPLTQQDADEDNQDDEDNQEEVDNLSVSTATAMSIDTISTLGISRLDVATGPYTLPPLADPSLSTDNAIRSQVPPSVSITTTTITRYPHLFIKILFDVLCSLERLNEDQHTAPAPQTSVHWNWTHHQLSGMHDWSYLNHHQRSKLVRGISKSINNNTPVDIERLPRVFSQQSRQQVTTLVAETQRALAAGTFSSEAYLVSPKVRLFSVLPTPSLTRKFIQVSHDSLGEIMRHFGLEHYAVPQAIRPVAGQVHDNFKILNLKRIHSGRGIFLNQLYTDGYSVCVPFKKMSGASIGQPLRLTDISPVAMQQMDVWGIDPGVTDIFVASNSSDPRAYLSPADLPDEPLLATPPNPRHQIRRFSSAEYYVKAGYRKTVANIKAWKQQHGITEIESSFGSPKTSVRQNITAYITEKLRHLDRLLLFYGQDIQQLRFLNYRGAQLVNHDLVKIFVDGGRKYGSHASNYNSHDTYMSRLNEDGSFKSRRRQHAHPSPLQPSETRNGKWRPLPFQPSTQIPLLCIGDGKFGRRRFNKKPLGLANRFKKVVRLAQRQFPILVVDADEAFSSKVCSKCGKKTLTNVTVDGGESKLHAVQCCETCSTVWQRDCNASRNIHALSHFAALGVKPLVFTPQDQEQADPSTTSPPDAQPNQPTPT
;
A
#
# COMPACT_ATOMS: atom_id res chain seq x y z
N MET A 1 5.23 -46.36 -39.75
CA MET A 1 4.37 -46.77 -40.89
C MET A 1 2.93 -46.90 -40.42
N ALA A 2 1.94 -46.97 -41.32
CA ALA A 2 0.48 -46.97 -41.07
C ALA A 2 -0.07 -45.67 -40.40
N ARG A 3 -1.15 -45.01 -40.83
CA ARG A 3 -2.54 -45.39 -41.24
C ARG A 3 -3.42 -45.74 -40.03
N THR A 4 -4.68 -45.26 -39.88
CA THR A 4 -5.57 -44.48 -40.77
C THR A 4 -6.56 -43.59 -39.95
N LYS A 5 -7.19 -42.52 -40.49
CA LYS A 5 -8.62 -42.38 -40.96
C LYS A 5 -9.69 -43.14 -40.12
N GLN A 6 -10.94 -42.69 -39.95
CA GLN A 6 -11.76 -41.61 -40.56
C GLN A 6 -12.86 -41.17 -39.55
N GLY A 7 -13.39 -39.94 -39.55
CA GLY A 7 -14.64 -39.54 -40.26
C GLY A 7 -15.70 -39.09 -39.23
N ARG A 8 -16.29 -37.88 -39.22
CA ARG A 8 -17.02 -37.08 -40.24
C ARG A 8 -18.50 -37.50 -40.40
N LYS A 9 -19.40 -36.84 -39.67
CA LYS A 9 -20.77 -36.50 -40.12
C LYS A 9 -21.16 -35.07 -39.69
N ARG A 10 -22.22 -34.53 -40.28
CA ARG A 10 -22.59 -33.10 -40.41
C ARG A 10 -24.09 -33.03 -40.75
N ARG A 11 -24.72 -31.85 -40.64
CA ARG A 11 -26.13 -31.46 -40.96
C ARG A 11 -27.02 -31.36 -39.71
N GLN A 12 -28.06 -30.51 -39.64
CA GLN A 12 -28.46 -29.36 -40.50
C GLN A 12 -29.25 -28.32 -39.67
N ASN A 13 -29.59 -27.17 -40.27
CA ASN A 13 -30.37 -26.08 -39.65
C ASN A 13 -31.82 -26.05 -40.16
N THR A 14 -32.72 -25.46 -39.35
CA THR A 14 -33.93 -24.68 -39.75
C THR A 14 -35.07 -25.42 -40.50
N PRO A 15 -36.29 -24.85 -40.59
CA PRO A 15 -37.14 -24.35 -39.48
C PRO A 15 -38.62 -24.75 -39.65
N GLU A 16 -39.51 -24.50 -38.68
CA GLU A 16 -40.94 -24.27 -38.98
C GLU A 16 -41.69 -23.54 -37.85
N VAL A 17 -42.99 -23.27 -38.04
CA VAL A 17 -43.81 -22.26 -37.33
C VAL A 17 -45.19 -22.81 -36.99
N GLU A 18 -45.72 -22.44 -35.82
CA GLU A 18 -47.13 -22.16 -35.42
C GLU A 18 -47.13 -22.12 -33.87
N SER A 19 -47.38 -20.99 -33.19
CA SER A 19 -48.62 -20.24 -33.01
C SER A 19 -49.70 -20.97 -32.18
N ASP A 20 -49.86 -20.52 -30.93
CA ASP A 20 -51.20 -20.25 -30.41
C ASP A 20 -51.18 -19.06 -29.44
N ARG A 21 -52.36 -18.52 -29.10
CA ARG A 21 -52.54 -17.14 -28.62
C ARG A 21 -53.60 -17.06 -27.53
N THR A 22 -53.18 -16.87 -26.29
CA THR A 22 -54.09 -16.54 -25.18
C THR A 22 -53.58 -15.32 -24.41
N GLN A 23 -54.43 -14.30 -24.29
CA GLN A 23 -54.20 -13.13 -23.45
C GLN A 23 -54.76 -13.41 -22.04
N LEU A 24 -54.22 -12.75 -21.00
CA LEU A 24 -55.01 -11.89 -20.09
C LEU A 24 -54.13 -11.28 -18.97
N VAL A 25 -54.44 -10.02 -18.64
CA VAL A 25 -54.13 -9.24 -17.41
C VAL A 25 -52.67 -9.21 -16.89
N PRO A 26 -52.01 -8.04 -16.91
CA PRO A 26 -50.91 -7.75 -15.97
C PRO A 26 -51.47 -7.39 -14.59
N ILE A 27 -50.85 -7.90 -13.52
CA ILE A 27 -51.08 -7.43 -12.14
C ILE A 27 -49.89 -6.55 -11.74
N GLU A 28 -50.18 -5.43 -11.08
CA GLU A 28 -49.18 -4.47 -10.62
C GLU A 28 -48.52 -4.97 -9.32
N GLU A 29 -47.21 -5.19 -9.32
CA GLU A 29 -46.44 -5.35 -8.07
C GLU A 29 -46.00 -3.98 -7.56
N GLU A 30 -46.51 -3.56 -6.40
CA GLU A 30 -46.14 -2.29 -5.78
C GLU A 30 -44.65 -2.25 -5.39
N ALA A 31 -43.97 -1.16 -5.76
CA ALA A 31 -42.56 -0.94 -5.46
C ALA A 31 -42.36 -0.51 -3.99
N GLY A 32 -42.37 -1.48 -3.07
CA GLY A 32 -42.10 -1.26 -1.65
C GLY A 32 -40.77 -0.52 -1.40
N PRO A 33 -40.73 0.49 -0.49
CA PRO A 33 -39.61 1.43 -0.40
C PRO A 33 -38.33 0.78 0.14
N SER A 34 -37.32 0.65 -0.73
CA SER A 34 -36.02 0.07 -0.36
C SER A 34 -35.20 0.99 0.56
N THR A 35 -35.36 0.82 1.87
CA THR A 35 -34.69 1.60 2.94
C THR A 35 -33.20 1.27 3.08
N SER A 36 -32.43 1.62 2.05
CA SER A 36 -30.98 1.42 1.97
C SER A 36 -30.22 2.35 2.93
N ARG A 37 -30.09 1.94 4.20
CA ARG A 37 -29.28 2.67 5.20
C ARG A 37 -27.85 2.94 4.67
N PRO A 38 -27.39 4.20 4.62
CA PRO A 38 -26.06 4.54 4.09
C PRO A 38 -24.97 3.97 4.99
N VAL A 39 -24.03 3.23 4.39
CA VAL A 39 -22.95 2.57 5.14
C VAL A 39 -21.74 3.49 5.22
N LYS A 40 -21.79 4.44 6.18
CA LYS A 40 -20.77 5.50 6.42
C LYS A 40 -19.34 5.00 6.15
N ARG A 41 -18.57 5.73 5.34
CA ARG A 41 -17.18 5.37 5.02
C ARG A 41 -16.29 5.66 6.24
N GLN A 42 -15.04 5.20 6.24
CA GLN A 42 -14.12 5.38 7.36
C GLN A 42 -12.75 5.86 6.86
N ARG A 43 -12.40 7.12 7.15
CA ARG A 43 -11.15 7.79 6.72
C ARG A 43 -9.87 7.11 7.22
N ARG A 44 -9.97 6.20 8.20
CA ARG A 44 -8.87 5.35 8.69
C ARG A 44 -9.22 3.86 8.72
N ASN A 45 -8.18 3.03 8.90
CA ASN A 45 -8.17 1.56 8.74
C ASN A 45 -8.99 0.73 9.78
N LYS A 46 -10.13 1.24 10.26
CA LYS A 46 -11.25 0.40 10.71
C LYS A 46 -11.84 -0.33 9.48
N THR A 47 -12.53 -1.46 9.64
CA THR A 47 -12.85 -2.35 8.49
C THR A 47 -14.14 -3.15 8.62
N ARG A 48 -15.02 -3.01 7.62
CA ARG A 48 -15.93 -4.06 7.10
C ARG A 48 -15.49 -4.42 5.67
N ASN A 49 -15.31 -5.70 5.35
CA ASN A 49 -14.68 -6.10 4.08
C ASN A 49 -15.58 -5.92 2.83
N VAL A 50 -16.90 -5.94 2.96
CA VAL A 50 -17.82 -5.60 1.86
C VAL A 50 -17.79 -4.10 1.60
N THR A 51 -17.99 -3.30 2.65
CA THR A 51 -17.85 -1.83 2.60
C THR A 51 -16.50 -1.43 2.02
N LYS A 52 -15.39 -2.09 2.40
CA LYS A 52 -14.07 -1.78 1.84
C LYS A 52 -13.89 -2.20 0.37
N ARG A 53 -14.62 -3.19 -0.13
CA ARG A 53 -14.63 -3.52 -1.57
C ARG A 53 -15.47 -2.54 -2.39
N ARG A 54 -16.59 -2.05 -1.83
CA ARG A 54 -17.33 -0.92 -2.39
C ARG A 54 -16.44 0.33 -2.36
N GLN A 55 -16.01 0.81 -1.20
CA GLN A 55 -15.06 1.93 -1.05
C GLN A 55 -13.89 1.89 -2.05
N ASN A 56 -13.21 0.75 -2.25
CA ASN A 56 -12.10 0.67 -3.21
C ASN A 56 -12.49 0.63 -4.70
N ALA A 57 -13.77 0.41 -5.02
CA ALA A 57 -14.35 0.59 -6.35
C ALA A 57 -14.94 2.00 -6.51
N ASP A 58 -15.62 2.51 -5.49
CA ASP A 58 -16.20 3.85 -5.42
C ASP A 58 -15.07 4.91 -5.49
N GLU A 59 -14.02 4.80 -4.68
CA GLU A 59 -12.77 5.60 -4.72
C GLU A 59 -12.10 5.52 -6.11
N LYS A 60 -12.23 4.38 -6.80
CA LYS A 60 -11.69 4.21 -8.16
C LYS A 60 -12.58 4.87 -9.21
N ALA A 61 -13.90 4.92 -8.99
CA ALA A 61 -14.83 5.69 -9.81
C ALA A 61 -14.62 7.20 -9.58
N GLU A 62 -14.51 7.67 -8.34
CA GLU A 62 -14.15 9.07 -8.00
C GLU A 62 -12.82 9.49 -8.64
N LYS A 63 -11.75 8.68 -8.48
CA LYS A 63 -10.46 8.90 -9.14
C LYS A 63 -10.55 8.81 -10.65
N ARG A 64 -11.53 8.07 -11.21
CA ARG A 64 -11.82 8.07 -12.64
C ARG A 64 -12.54 9.35 -13.03
N THR A 65 -13.63 9.77 -12.39
CA THR A 65 -14.37 10.99 -12.74
C THR A 65 -13.48 12.23 -12.61
N GLY A 66 -12.70 12.38 -11.54
CA GLY A 66 -11.70 13.45 -11.45
C GLY A 66 -10.58 13.33 -12.50
N ARG A 67 -10.42 12.15 -13.10
CA ARG A 67 -9.59 11.83 -14.27
C ARG A 67 -10.42 11.62 -15.55
N ASP A 68 -11.67 12.08 -15.59
CA ASP A 68 -12.42 12.52 -16.78
C ASP A 68 -12.66 14.07 -16.70
N GLU A 69 -12.27 14.68 -15.55
CA GLU A 69 -12.10 16.11 -15.27
C GLU A 69 -10.63 16.70 -15.13
N ARG A 70 -9.49 15.96 -15.38
CA ARG A 70 -8.04 16.31 -15.85
C ARG A 70 -7.22 16.14 -17.34
N SER A 71 -7.35 16.05 -18.80
CA SER A 71 -8.19 15.92 -20.20
C SER A 71 -9.45 16.67 -20.94
N LEU A 72 -10.52 17.36 -20.43
CA LEU A 72 -11.36 18.45 -21.09
C LEU A 72 -10.94 19.98 -20.91
N ALA A 73 -10.38 20.51 -19.79
CA ALA A 73 -9.76 21.86 -19.47
C ALA A 73 -8.53 22.29 -20.27
N ILE A 74 -7.30 21.96 -19.89
CA ILE A 74 -6.08 22.15 -20.69
C ILE A 74 -6.27 21.76 -22.19
N ASP A 75 -7.16 20.83 -22.52
CA ASP A 75 -7.56 20.58 -23.91
C ASP A 75 -8.63 21.58 -24.45
N ARG A 76 -9.48 22.21 -23.60
CA ARG A 76 -10.23 23.48 -23.83
C ARG A 76 -9.32 24.73 -23.86
N GLN A 77 -8.26 24.84 -23.06
CA GLN A 77 -7.19 25.85 -23.16
C GLN A 77 -6.52 25.73 -24.53
N ARG A 78 -6.44 24.50 -25.05
CA ARG A 78 -6.06 24.14 -26.43
C ARG A 78 -7.21 24.17 -27.45
N ARG A 79 -8.49 24.36 -27.08
CA ARG A 79 -9.61 24.56 -28.05
C ARG A 79 -9.55 25.93 -28.72
N SER A 80 -8.74 26.85 -28.21
CA SER A 80 -8.14 27.88 -29.06
C SER A 80 -7.23 27.23 -30.13
N ARG A 81 -7.77 27.14 -31.35
CA ARG A 81 -7.07 26.92 -32.65
C ARG A 81 -6.75 25.46 -33.09
N ARG A 82 -7.61 25.01 -34.02
CA ARG A 82 -7.36 24.24 -35.28
C ARG A 82 -7.68 22.71 -35.31
N PRO A 83 -8.32 22.23 -36.40
CA PRO A 83 -8.40 20.80 -36.76
C PRO A 83 -7.01 20.15 -36.98
N CYS A 84 -6.96 18.83 -37.21
CA CYS A 84 -5.72 18.08 -37.45
C CYS A 84 -4.82 18.77 -38.50
N PRO A 85 -3.64 19.31 -38.11
CA PRO A 85 -2.82 20.12 -39.03
C PRO A 85 -2.32 19.37 -40.27
N THR A 86 -2.24 18.04 -40.21
CA THR A 86 -1.84 17.21 -41.35
C THR A 86 -3.00 16.94 -42.31
N CYS A 87 -4.23 16.79 -41.82
CA CYS A 87 -5.41 16.71 -42.68
C CYS A 87 -5.62 18.05 -43.42
N ILE A 88 -5.46 19.18 -42.71
CA ILE A 88 -5.53 20.53 -43.31
C ILE A 88 -4.44 20.70 -44.37
N LYS A 89 -3.17 20.43 -44.04
CA LYS A 89 -2.04 20.66 -44.97
C LYS A 89 -2.10 19.84 -46.26
N ASN A 90 -2.70 18.64 -46.22
CA ASN A 90 -2.65 17.74 -47.36
C ASN A 90 -3.78 17.97 -48.37
N GLY A 91 -4.85 18.69 -48.01
CA GLY A 91 -5.95 19.09 -48.90
C GLY A 91 -6.78 17.96 -49.54
N ASN A 92 -6.38 16.70 -49.39
CA ASN A 92 -6.88 15.57 -50.18
C ASN A 92 -7.27 14.38 -49.27
N ILE A 93 -8.47 13.86 -49.50
CA ILE A 93 -9.20 12.91 -48.64
C ILE A 93 -8.47 11.56 -48.54
N GLU A 94 -7.83 11.08 -49.61
CA GLU A 94 -7.09 9.80 -49.59
C GLU A 94 -5.76 9.90 -48.83
N SER A 95 -5.03 11.00 -49.03
CA SER A 95 -3.70 11.24 -48.43
C SER A 95 -3.71 11.37 -46.91
N SER A 96 -4.90 11.46 -46.29
CA SER A 96 -5.09 11.58 -44.85
C SER A 96 -5.35 10.23 -44.15
N LEU A 97 -5.44 9.11 -44.89
CA LEU A 97 -5.56 7.74 -44.35
C LEU A 97 -4.26 7.19 -43.71
N THR A 98 -3.10 7.79 -44.01
CA THR A 98 -1.78 7.19 -43.73
C THR A 98 -0.85 8.01 -42.83
N HIS A 99 -1.21 9.27 -42.49
CA HIS A 99 -0.28 10.18 -41.85
C HIS A 99 0.08 9.82 -40.38
N SER A 100 1.28 10.20 -39.94
CA SER A 100 1.88 9.82 -38.64
C SER A 100 1.27 10.48 -37.39
N ARG A 101 0.16 11.22 -37.54
CA ARG A 101 -0.63 11.81 -36.44
C ARG A 101 -2.07 11.27 -36.39
N SER A 102 -2.35 10.18 -37.09
CA SER A 102 -3.64 9.47 -37.11
C SER A 102 -4.05 8.83 -35.76
N SER A 103 -3.20 8.89 -34.74
CA SER A 103 -3.55 8.57 -33.35
C SER A 103 -4.12 9.77 -32.55
N SER A 104 -4.40 10.90 -33.21
CA SER A 104 -4.97 12.09 -32.58
C SER A 104 -6.49 11.98 -32.45
N ARG A 105 -7.05 12.32 -31.28
CA ARG A 105 -8.51 12.48 -31.07
C ARG A 105 -9.16 13.50 -32.02
N LEU A 106 -8.36 14.41 -32.60
CA LEU A 106 -8.82 15.43 -33.57
C LEU A 106 -8.61 15.02 -35.04
N CYS A 107 -8.31 13.75 -35.32
CA CYS A 107 -8.16 13.21 -36.68
C CYS A 107 -9.44 12.44 -37.07
N PRO A 108 -10.09 12.75 -38.21
CA PRO A 108 -11.22 11.95 -38.72
C PRO A 108 -10.86 10.47 -38.95
N TYR A 109 -9.60 10.20 -39.30
CA TYR A 109 -9.06 8.85 -39.51
C TYR A 109 -8.35 8.34 -38.24
N ARG A 110 -8.99 8.49 -37.07
CA ARG A 110 -8.48 8.02 -35.77
C ARG A 110 -8.22 6.51 -35.84
N ILE A 111 -6.96 6.10 -35.79
CA ILE A 111 -6.58 4.69 -35.65
C ILE A 111 -6.73 4.31 -34.16
N PRO A 112 -7.60 3.35 -33.78
CA PRO A 112 -7.71 2.90 -32.40
C PRO A 112 -6.40 2.29 -31.90
N SER A 113 -6.08 2.46 -30.62
CA SER A 113 -4.86 1.86 -30.05
C SER A 113 -4.87 0.34 -30.16
N GLN A 114 -3.71 -0.32 -30.11
CA GLN A 114 -3.65 -1.79 -30.02
C GLN A 114 -4.46 -2.36 -28.85
N ARG A 115 -4.71 -1.54 -27.83
CA ARG A 115 -5.43 -1.90 -26.60
C ARG A 115 -6.95 -1.79 -26.78
N ALA A 116 -7.42 -0.81 -27.53
CA ALA A 116 -8.81 -0.70 -28.01
C ALA A 116 -9.12 -1.78 -29.05
N GLN A 117 -8.24 -2.01 -30.03
CA GLN A 117 -8.33 -3.15 -30.95
C GLN A 117 -8.40 -4.48 -30.17
N GLY A 118 -7.64 -4.61 -29.08
CA GLY A 118 -7.71 -5.75 -28.17
C GLY A 118 -9.00 -5.84 -27.32
N ASN A 119 -9.74 -4.74 -27.11
CA ASN A 119 -11.11 -4.79 -26.54
C ASN A 119 -12.13 -5.20 -27.61
N GLN A 120 -12.04 -4.62 -28.81
CA GLN A 120 -12.92 -4.92 -29.94
C GLN A 120 -12.84 -6.41 -30.34
N LEU A 121 -11.62 -6.97 -30.48
CA LEU A 121 -11.41 -8.41 -30.72
C LEU A 121 -11.90 -9.33 -29.59
N LEU A 122 -12.11 -8.80 -28.38
CA LEU A 122 -12.67 -9.54 -27.25
C LEU A 122 -14.16 -9.21 -27.02
N GLY A 123 -14.81 -8.59 -28.02
CA GLY A 123 -16.25 -8.34 -28.05
C GLY A 123 -16.73 -7.26 -27.08
N GLY A 124 -15.88 -6.30 -26.70
CA GLY A 124 -16.22 -5.14 -25.84
C GLY A 124 -16.55 -5.46 -24.37
N LYS A 125 -16.84 -6.72 -24.04
CA LYS A 125 -17.21 -7.18 -22.69
C LYS A 125 -16.01 -7.15 -21.75
N LYS A 126 -16.22 -6.69 -20.51
CA LYS A 126 -15.26 -6.55 -19.38
C LYS A 126 -14.01 -7.44 -19.52
N THR A 127 -12.95 -6.92 -20.13
CA THR A 127 -11.68 -7.65 -20.28
C THR A 127 -10.90 -7.64 -18.97
N LYS A 128 -9.82 -8.43 -18.88
CA LYS A 128 -8.83 -8.43 -17.80
C LYS A 128 -7.44 -8.65 -18.37
N THR A 129 -6.49 -7.83 -17.95
CA THR A 129 -5.06 -8.02 -18.29
C THR A 129 -4.38 -8.91 -17.26
N LEU A 130 -3.54 -9.83 -17.74
CA LEU A 130 -2.74 -10.76 -16.97
C LEU A 130 -1.27 -10.59 -17.36
N THR A 131 -0.46 -10.05 -16.44
CA THR A 131 0.95 -9.76 -16.70
C THR A 131 1.87 -10.78 -16.02
N ILE A 132 2.79 -11.35 -16.78
CA ILE A 132 3.65 -12.47 -16.38
C ILE A 132 5.09 -11.98 -16.25
N LYS A 133 5.66 -12.03 -15.03
CA LYS A 133 7.06 -11.67 -14.79
C LYS A 133 7.98 -12.88 -14.97
N HIS A 134 8.99 -12.73 -15.81
CA HIS A 134 9.99 -13.75 -16.16
C HIS A 134 11.41 -13.13 -16.20
N GLY A 135 12.46 -13.96 -16.24
CA GLY A 135 13.80 -13.46 -16.58
C GLY A 135 13.87 -13.15 -18.07
N LEU A 136 14.52 -12.05 -18.48
CA LEU A 136 14.53 -11.67 -19.89
C LEU A 136 15.41 -12.62 -20.72
N TYR A 137 16.65 -12.85 -20.29
CA TYR A 137 17.61 -13.69 -21.02
C TYR A 137 17.08 -15.10 -21.39
N PRO A 138 16.46 -15.89 -20.49
CA PRO A 138 15.96 -17.23 -20.83
C PRO A 138 14.65 -17.22 -21.65
N LEU A 139 14.11 -16.05 -21.97
CA LEU A 139 12.99 -15.87 -22.90
C LEU A 139 13.48 -15.62 -24.34
N LEU A 140 14.72 -15.16 -24.55
CA LEU A 140 15.33 -14.97 -25.86
C LEU A 140 15.66 -16.34 -26.50
N LYS A 141 14.93 -16.72 -27.57
CA LYS A 141 15.09 -18.03 -28.24
C LYS A 141 15.70 -17.97 -29.64
N SER A 142 15.48 -16.89 -30.39
CA SER A 142 15.85 -16.81 -31.82
C SER A 142 17.21 -16.11 -32.05
N LEU A 143 17.95 -15.86 -30.96
CA LEU A 143 19.23 -15.17 -30.91
C LEU A 143 20.32 -16.14 -30.46
N ARG A 144 21.52 -16.03 -31.03
CA ARG A 144 22.76 -16.63 -30.55
C ARG A 144 23.17 -15.97 -29.22
N ASN A 145 24.03 -16.60 -28.43
CA ASN A 145 24.36 -16.08 -27.09
C ASN A 145 24.99 -14.66 -27.14
N ALA A 146 25.91 -14.40 -28.07
CA ALA A 146 26.47 -13.06 -28.27
C ALA A 146 25.40 -12.00 -28.60
N GLU A 147 24.41 -12.33 -29.44
CA GLU A 147 23.30 -11.44 -29.80
C GLU A 147 22.35 -11.19 -28.62
N LYS A 148 22.21 -12.17 -27.70
CA LYS A 148 21.50 -11.96 -26.44
C LYS A 148 22.23 -10.96 -25.56
N GLU A 149 23.56 -11.08 -25.41
CA GLU A 149 24.32 -10.11 -24.60
C GLU A 149 24.25 -8.70 -25.20
N ILE A 150 24.33 -8.57 -26.53
CA ILE A 150 24.13 -7.30 -27.26
C ILE A 150 22.74 -6.71 -26.95
N LEU A 151 21.66 -7.50 -27.05
CA LEU A 151 20.31 -7.02 -26.79
C LEU A 151 20.08 -6.70 -25.29
N MET A 152 20.65 -7.50 -24.39
CA MET A 152 20.57 -7.27 -22.94
C MET A 152 21.29 -5.99 -22.55
N GLY A 153 22.54 -5.81 -22.98
CA GLY A 153 23.33 -4.61 -22.73
C GLY A 153 22.68 -3.36 -23.33
N GLY A 154 22.15 -3.47 -24.55
CA GLY A 154 21.37 -2.39 -25.17
C GLY A 154 20.13 -2.00 -24.36
N LEU A 155 19.32 -2.98 -23.95
CA LEU A 155 18.14 -2.72 -23.09
C LEU A 155 18.52 -2.15 -21.71
N GLN A 156 19.65 -2.57 -21.14
CA GLN A 156 20.16 -2.05 -19.87
C GLN A 156 20.60 -0.58 -20.01
N ALA A 157 21.34 -0.25 -21.07
CA ALA A 157 21.74 1.13 -21.37
C ALA A 157 20.52 2.05 -21.56
N VAL A 158 19.46 1.58 -22.24
CA VAL A 158 18.21 2.34 -22.37
C VAL A 158 17.48 2.51 -21.03
N VAL A 159 17.41 1.46 -20.19
CA VAL A 159 16.83 1.55 -18.84
C VAL A 159 17.61 2.53 -17.95
N ASP A 160 18.94 2.53 -18.04
CA ASP A 160 19.78 3.40 -17.22
C ASP A 160 19.77 4.86 -17.67
N PHE A 161 19.80 5.12 -18.98
CA PHE A 161 19.57 6.45 -19.55
C PHE A 161 18.20 7.00 -19.13
N ASN A 162 17.14 6.19 -19.30
CA ASN A 162 15.78 6.57 -18.92
C ASN A 162 15.66 6.88 -17.41
N ARG A 163 16.33 6.08 -16.57
CA ARG A 163 16.45 6.32 -15.12
C ARG A 163 17.19 7.62 -14.80
N ARG A 164 18.31 7.92 -15.47
CA ARG A 164 19.09 9.15 -15.25
C ARG A 164 18.27 10.39 -15.64
N VAL A 165 17.67 10.40 -16.84
CA VAL A 165 16.81 11.50 -17.32
C VAL A 165 15.67 11.76 -16.32
N LEU A 166 14.96 10.71 -15.90
CA LEU A 166 13.88 10.82 -14.91
C LEU A 166 14.33 11.49 -13.60
N ILE A 167 15.50 11.11 -13.07
CA ILE A 167 16.03 11.66 -11.81
C ILE A 167 16.48 13.11 -12.00
N CYS A 168 17.27 13.40 -13.04
CA CYS A 168 17.73 14.76 -13.33
C CYS A 168 16.57 15.73 -13.58
N SER A 169 15.57 15.32 -14.37
CA SER A 169 14.36 16.11 -14.61
C SER A 169 13.51 16.31 -13.36
N HIS A 170 13.40 15.32 -12.46
CA HIS A 170 12.73 15.51 -11.16
C HIS A 170 13.44 16.56 -10.30
N LEU A 171 14.78 16.55 -10.25
CA LEU A 171 15.53 17.51 -9.43
C LEU A 171 15.34 18.96 -9.93
N PHE A 172 15.31 19.18 -11.24
CA PHE A 172 14.92 20.48 -11.80
C PHE A 172 13.46 20.84 -11.49
N ILE A 173 12.52 19.92 -11.67
CA ILE A 173 11.09 20.18 -11.36
C ILE A 173 10.89 20.50 -9.87
N LEU A 174 11.69 19.90 -8.98
CA LEU A 174 11.67 20.16 -7.54
C LEU A 174 12.16 21.57 -7.20
N ASP A 175 13.30 22.02 -7.73
CA ASP A 175 13.76 23.41 -7.55
C ASP A 175 12.79 24.40 -8.20
N TYR A 176 12.34 24.14 -9.43
CA TYR A 176 11.42 25.04 -10.15
C TYR A 176 10.07 25.20 -9.43
N PHE A 177 9.49 24.12 -8.90
CA PHE A 177 8.25 24.19 -8.13
C PHE A 177 8.48 24.89 -6.78
N ASN A 178 9.57 24.58 -6.07
CA ASN A 178 9.93 25.28 -4.82
C ASN A 178 10.13 26.78 -5.07
N SER A 179 10.90 27.16 -6.09
CA SER A 179 11.14 28.54 -6.51
C SER A 179 9.84 29.31 -6.75
N ARG A 180 8.85 28.71 -7.42
CA ARG A 180 7.55 29.35 -7.62
C ARG A 180 6.79 29.49 -6.31
N LEU A 181 6.64 28.41 -5.56
CA LEU A 181 5.84 28.37 -4.33
C LEU A 181 6.41 29.27 -3.22
N THR A 182 7.74 29.34 -3.06
CA THR A 182 8.43 30.27 -2.15
C THR A 182 8.22 31.73 -2.55
N ASN A 183 8.15 32.02 -3.86
CA ASN A 183 7.85 33.36 -4.39
C ASN A 183 6.33 33.66 -4.39
N GLY A 184 5.50 32.87 -3.70
CA GLY A 184 4.04 33.03 -3.65
C GLY A 184 3.31 32.63 -4.93
N LEU A 185 4.03 32.22 -5.99
CA LEU A 185 3.45 31.89 -7.29
C LEU A 185 2.85 30.48 -7.29
N ASP A 186 1.61 30.38 -7.77
CA ASP A 186 0.94 29.10 -7.97
C ASP A 186 1.62 28.23 -9.03
N ILE A 187 1.33 26.93 -8.96
CA ILE A 187 1.68 25.93 -9.97
C ILE A 187 0.52 25.84 -10.97
N PRO A 188 0.68 26.22 -12.24
CA PRO A 188 -0.32 25.97 -13.27
C PRO A 188 -0.59 24.48 -13.44
N LEU A 189 -1.86 24.09 -13.59
CA LEU A 189 -2.28 22.71 -13.83
C LEU A 189 -1.54 22.06 -15.02
N VAL A 190 -1.13 22.84 -16.01
CA VAL A 190 -0.36 22.38 -17.19
C VAL A 190 1.03 21.81 -16.84
N PHE A 191 1.59 22.11 -15.68
CA PHE A 191 2.86 21.52 -15.21
C PHE A 191 2.70 20.12 -14.62
N LEU A 192 1.47 19.64 -14.48
CA LEU A 192 1.16 18.27 -14.06
C LEU A 192 1.06 17.33 -15.28
N ASP A 193 0.69 17.84 -16.45
CA ASP A 193 0.59 17.02 -17.67
C ASP A 193 1.95 16.44 -18.13
N TYR A 194 1.92 15.22 -18.69
CA TYR A 194 3.11 14.56 -19.24
C TYR A 194 3.85 15.36 -20.32
N ARG A 195 3.16 16.30 -20.98
CA ARG A 195 3.69 17.25 -21.95
C ARG A 195 4.69 18.22 -21.33
N PHE A 196 4.51 18.66 -20.08
CA PHE A 196 5.50 19.44 -19.34
C PHE A 196 6.73 18.59 -19.01
N VAL A 197 6.51 17.41 -18.41
CA VAL A 197 7.57 16.47 -18.05
C VAL A 197 8.42 16.07 -19.28
N ASN A 198 7.78 15.81 -20.42
CA ASN A 198 8.46 15.46 -21.66
C ASN A 198 9.26 16.65 -22.25
N GLY A 199 8.84 17.89 -21.99
CA GLY A 199 9.62 19.08 -22.34
C GLY A 199 10.87 19.22 -21.47
N VAL A 200 10.74 19.05 -20.15
CA VAL A 200 11.90 18.99 -19.24
C VAL A 200 12.86 17.84 -19.61
N PHE A 201 12.32 16.69 -20.03
CA PHE A 201 13.14 15.57 -20.54
C PHE A 201 13.91 15.94 -21.82
N GLN A 202 13.44 16.89 -22.64
CA GLN A 202 14.16 17.39 -23.81
C GLN A 202 15.33 18.29 -23.40
N LEU A 203 15.08 19.25 -22.49
CA LEU A 203 16.10 20.16 -21.97
C LEU A 203 17.26 19.39 -21.31
N VAL A 204 16.92 18.42 -20.46
CA VAL A 204 17.90 17.54 -19.75
C VAL A 204 18.77 16.70 -20.70
N ILE A 205 18.32 16.41 -21.93
CA ILE A 205 19.10 15.67 -22.94
C ILE A 205 19.69 16.57 -24.04
N GLY A 206 19.79 17.88 -23.79
CA GLY A 206 20.41 18.84 -24.70
C GLY A 206 19.58 19.13 -25.96
N ARG A 207 18.25 19.19 -25.84
CA ARG A 207 17.32 19.50 -26.94
C ARG A 207 16.37 20.63 -26.56
N SER A 208 16.02 21.47 -27.53
CA SER A 208 14.98 22.49 -27.37
C SER A 208 13.60 21.89 -27.10
N TRP A 209 12.74 22.68 -26.44
CA TRP A 209 11.36 22.32 -26.16
C TRP A 209 10.55 22.20 -27.45
N SER A 210 9.95 21.03 -27.71
CA SER A 210 9.25 20.77 -28.99
C SER A 210 7.72 20.79 -28.90
N ASN A 211 7.13 21.28 -27.80
CA ASN A 211 5.67 21.33 -27.62
C ASN A 211 5.13 22.74 -27.42
N ASN A 212 4.82 23.38 -28.54
CA ASN A 212 4.29 24.74 -28.66
C ASN A 212 2.74 24.73 -28.75
N SER A 213 2.08 23.69 -28.21
CA SER A 213 0.60 23.49 -28.31
C SER A 213 -0.12 23.43 -26.96
N LEU A 214 0.56 23.86 -25.91
CA LEU A 214 0.10 23.76 -24.51
C LEU A 214 0.60 24.93 -23.66
N PHE A 215 1.85 25.33 -23.85
CA PHE A 215 2.46 26.45 -23.13
C PHE A 215 2.49 27.66 -24.04
N THR A 216 2.28 28.85 -23.46
CA THR A 216 2.55 30.10 -24.16
C THR A 216 4.05 30.30 -24.32
N GLU A 217 4.47 31.21 -25.19
CA GLU A 217 5.89 31.38 -25.51
C GLU A 217 6.68 31.94 -24.32
N GLU A 218 6.05 32.82 -23.54
CA GLU A 218 6.62 33.46 -22.35
C GLU A 218 6.83 32.42 -21.23
N VAL A 219 5.86 31.52 -21.04
CA VAL A 219 5.97 30.39 -20.09
C VAL A 219 7.04 29.39 -20.54
N ARG A 220 7.16 29.13 -21.85
CA ARG A 220 8.22 28.27 -22.41
C ARG A 220 9.60 28.88 -22.18
N GLN A 221 9.77 30.16 -22.51
CA GLN A 221 11.03 30.91 -22.33
C GLN A 221 11.44 30.94 -20.86
N HIS A 222 10.54 31.28 -19.94
CA HIS A 222 10.84 31.28 -18.49
C HIS A 222 11.31 29.91 -17.97
N ILE A 223 10.74 28.80 -18.47
CA ILE A 223 11.18 27.44 -18.12
C ILE A 223 12.59 27.15 -18.69
N GLU A 224 12.88 27.59 -19.92
CA GLU A 224 14.19 27.41 -20.56
C GLU A 224 15.28 28.24 -19.89
N GLU A 225 15.00 29.49 -19.50
CA GLU A 225 15.91 30.37 -18.74
C GLU A 225 16.15 29.86 -17.31
N SER A 226 15.10 29.39 -16.64
CA SER A 226 15.22 28.70 -15.35
C SER A 226 16.09 27.45 -15.46
N PHE A 227 15.92 26.65 -16.52
CA PHE A 227 16.74 25.47 -16.76
C PHE A 227 18.19 25.82 -17.12
N ALA A 228 18.44 26.88 -17.91
CA ALA A 228 19.79 27.35 -18.21
C ALA A 228 20.53 27.76 -16.92
N THR A 229 19.85 28.49 -16.03
CA THR A 229 20.38 28.86 -14.71
C THR A 229 20.71 27.63 -13.86
N PHE A 230 19.79 26.66 -13.79
CA PHE A 230 19.99 25.39 -13.08
C PHE A 230 21.14 24.55 -13.68
N LEU A 231 21.29 24.54 -15.01
CA LEU A 231 22.35 23.82 -15.72
C LEU A 231 23.73 24.44 -15.46
N ILE A 232 23.83 25.78 -15.35
CA ILE A 232 25.07 26.48 -14.96
C ILE A 232 25.47 26.10 -13.52
N GLN A 233 24.51 26.10 -12.59
CA GLN A 233 24.75 25.71 -11.20
C GLN A 233 25.07 24.21 -11.06
N HIS A 234 24.49 23.36 -11.90
CA HIS A 234 24.58 21.90 -11.80
C HIS A 234 24.83 21.20 -13.14
N PRO A 235 26.02 21.34 -13.77
CA PRO A 235 26.32 20.79 -15.11
C PRO A 235 26.05 19.28 -15.26
N ASN A 236 26.21 18.52 -14.16
CA ASN A 236 25.95 17.08 -14.10
C ASN A 236 24.48 16.68 -14.32
N VAL A 237 23.52 17.63 -14.31
CA VAL A 237 22.12 17.36 -14.67
C VAL A 237 21.99 16.85 -16.11
N HIS A 238 22.85 17.31 -17.02
CA HIS A 238 22.80 16.93 -18.42
C HIS A 238 22.96 15.42 -18.60
N CYS A 239 22.15 14.85 -19.50
CA CYS A 239 22.04 13.42 -19.75
C CYS A 239 22.41 13.10 -21.20
N PRO A 240 23.66 12.71 -21.48
CA PRO A 240 24.10 12.33 -22.82
C PRO A 240 23.21 11.26 -23.46
N LEU A 241 22.92 11.42 -24.75
CA LEU A 241 22.15 10.47 -25.54
C LEU A 241 22.87 9.11 -25.63
N VAL A 242 22.11 8.02 -25.78
CA VAL A 242 22.64 6.65 -25.77
C VAL A 242 23.50 6.41 -27.01
N PRO A 243 24.81 6.11 -26.89
CA PRO A 243 25.68 5.83 -28.03
C PRO A 243 25.27 4.55 -28.75
N SER A 244 25.62 4.43 -30.03
CA SER A 244 25.41 3.21 -30.82
C SER A 244 26.66 2.32 -30.78
N THR A 245 26.47 0.99 -30.80
CA THR A 245 27.54 0.03 -31.10
C THR A 245 27.81 -0.10 -32.60
N VAL A 246 26.98 0.50 -33.45
CA VAL A 246 27.13 0.47 -34.91
C VAL A 246 27.88 1.71 -35.37
N ARG A 247 29.03 1.50 -36.04
CA ARG A 247 29.89 2.56 -36.58
C ARG A 247 29.07 3.54 -37.43
N GLY A 248 29.18 4.83 -37.13
CA GLY A 248 28.52 5.92 -37.87
C GLY A 248 27.07 6.24 -37.46
N LYS A 249 26.39 5.40 -36.65
CA LYS A 249 25.05 5.75 -36.15
C LYS A 249 25.15 6.76 -34.99
N ARG A 250 24.43 7.89 -35.13
CA ARG A 250 24.41 8.97 -34.13
C ARG A 250 23.74 8.49 -32.81
N PRO A 251 24.15 9.00 -31.64
CA PRO A 251 23.46 8.71 -30.37
C PRO A 251 21.98 9.13 -30.37
N ILE A 252 21.11 8.37 -29.69
CA ILE A 252 19.66 8.63 -29.65
C ILE A 252 19.07 8.58 -28.24
N GLY A 253 17.89 9.20 -28.08
CA GLY A 253 17.17 9.30 -26.79
C GLY A 253 15.91 8.43 -26.69
N PHE A 254 15.62 7.56 -27.65
CA PHE A 254 14.45 6.64 -27.65
C PHE A 254 13.13 7.32 -27.26
N SER A 255 12.73 8.37 -28.01
CA SER A 255 11.65 9.29 -27.61
C SER A 255 10.34 8.60 -27.20
N LYS A 256 9.94 7.50 -27.87
CA LYS A 256 8.72 6.74 -27.53
C LYS A 256 8.76 6.18 -26.09
N ILE A 257 9.93 5.78 -25.60
CA ILE A 257 10.16 5.28 -24.24
C ILE A 257 10.18 6.45 -23.24
N LEU A 258 10.86 7.55 -23.58
CA LEU A 258 10.87 8.77 -22.77
C LEU A 258 9.44 9.31 -22.58
N THR A 259 8.60 9.37 -23.61
CA THR A 259 7.21 9.85 -23.48
C THR A 259 6.34 8.91 -22.63
N SER A 260 6.53 7.58 -22.70
CA SER A 260 5.87 6.65 -21.77
C SER A 260 6.31 6.87 -20.32
N THR A 261 7.61 7.13 -20.12
CA THR A 261 8.17 7.44 -18.79
C THR A 261 7.70 8.79 -18.28
N ALA A 262 7.58 9.80 -19.15
CA ALA A 262 7.03 11.10 -18.84
C ALA A 262 5.56 10.99 -18.42
N ARG A 263 4.75 10.17 -19.13
CA ARG A 263 3.38 9.83 -18.70
C ARG A 263 3.35 9.11 -17.37
N THR A 264 4.33 8.25 -17.09
CA THR A 264 4.43 7.48 -15.84
C THR A 264 4.96 8.31 -14.66
N TYR A 265 5.78 9.35 -14.89
CA TYR A 265 6.26 10.25 -13.83
C TYR A 265 5.32 11.44 -13.59
N ALA A 266 4.69 11.97 -14.66
CA ALA A 266 3.44 12.69 -14.50
C ALA A 266 2.50 11.83 -13.67
N SER A 267 2.23 10.58 -14.07
CA SER A 267 1.56 9.55 -13.23
C SER A 267 2.36 9.06 -11.99
N SER A 268 3.25 9.89 -11.43
CA SER A 268 3.65 9.86 -10.02
C SER A 268 3.32 11.12 -9.18
N MET A 269 3.08 12.32 -9.76
CA MET A 269 2.95 13.60 -9.02
C MET A 269 1.60 13.89 -8.31
N VAL A 270 0.47 13.81 -9.00
CA VAL A 270 -0.90 14.03 -8.49
C VAL A 270 -1.40 13.03 -7.45
N ASN A 271 -1.34 11.70 -7.58
CA ASN A 271 -1.78 10.85 -6.46
C ASN A 271 -0.74 10.77 -5.33
N HIS A 272 0.47 11.32 -5.51
CA HIS A 272 1.26 11.71 -4.35
C HIS A 272 0.58 12.84 -3.55
N VAL A 273 -0.22 13.70 -4.21
CA VAL A 273 -1.26 14.55 -3.57
C VAL A 273 -2.48 13.71 -3.17
N VAL A 274 -3.24 13.09 -4.09
CA VAL A 274 -4.53 12.39 -3.79
C VAL A 274 -4.43 11.27 -2.73
N GLU A 275 -3.32 10.52 -2.66
CA GLU A 275 -3.10 9.49 -1.61
C GLU A 275 -2.35 10.04 -0.39
N GLY A 276 -1.77 11.23 -0.49
CA GLY A 276 -0.97 11.86 0.55
C GLY A 276 -1.69 12.96 1.34
N PHE A 277 -2.68 13.63 0.74
CA PHE A 277 -3.25 14.89 1.21
C PHE A 277 -3.84 14.81 2.62
N ASP A 278 -4.86 13.97 2.82
CA ASP A 278 -5.47 13.71 4.13
C ASP A 278 -4.41 13.35 5.18
N GLN A 279 -3.42 12.52 4.81
CA GLN A 279 -2.38 12.09 5.75
C GLN A 279 -1.37 13.20 6.09
N ALA A 280 -1.19 14.20 5.22
CA ALA A 280 -0.38 15.38 5.47
C ALA A 280 -1.15 16.43 6.27
N TYR A 281 -2.39 16.75 5.87
CA TYR A 281 -3.23 17.77 6.51
C TYR A 281 -3.65 17.34 7.92
N ILE A 282 -4.14 16.10 8.10
CA ILE A 282 -4.41 15.56 9.45
C ILE A 282 -3.10 15.45 10.26
N GLY A 283 -1.97 15.19 9.60
CA GLY A 283 -0.64 15.20 10.25
C GLY A 283 -0.25 16.58 10.80
N TYR A 284 -0.69 17.66 10.15
CA TYR A 284 -0.55 19.05 10.58
C TYR A 284 -1.50 19.41 11.73
N LEU A 285 -2.79 19.06 11.62
CA LEU A 285 -3.75 19.23 12.72
C LEU A 285 -3.31 18.50 14.00
N GLN A 286 -2.79 17.26 13.87
CA GLN A 286 -2.19 16.52 15.00
C GLN A 286 -0.98 17.24 15.61
N ALA A 287 -0.22 17.98 14.81
CA ALA A 287 0.96 18.70 15.27
C ALA A 287 0.60 20.02 15.98
N ARG A 288 -0.43 20.74 15.51
CA ARG A 288 -0.99 21.91 16.19
C ARG A 288 -1.60 21.50 17.55
N LEU A 289 -2.54 20.54 17.55
CA LEU A 289 -3.21 20.06 18.76
C LEU A 289 -2.24 19.55 19.84
N ALA A 290 -1.23 18.75 19.46
CA ALA A 290 -0.20 18.24 20.40
C ALA A 290 0.81 19.31 20.90
N ARG A 291 0.56 20.59 20.63
CA ARG A 291 1.34 21.74 21.10
C ARG A 291 0.48 22.73 21.86
N SER A 292 -0.72 23.02 21.36
CA SER A 292 -1.72 23.79 22.11
C SER A 292 -2.13 23.07 23.41
N ILE A 293 -2.15 21.72 23.40
CA ILE A 293 -2.59 20.90 24.54
C ILE A 293 -1.66 19.68 24.72
N PRO A 294 -0.47 19.85 25.32
CA PRO A 294 0.48 18.76 25.59
C PRO A 294 -0.06 17.63 26.48
N GLU A 295 -1.13 17.89 27.23
CA GLU A 295 -1.83 16.95 28.10
C GLU A 295 -2.51 15.82 27.30
N LEU A 296 -2.90 16.08 26.05
CA LEU A 296 -3.61 15.10 25.23
C LEU A 296 -2.70 13.96 24.75
N ASN A 297 -3.11 12.74 25.04
CA ASN A 297 -2.42 11.56 24.54
C ASN A 297 -2.60 11.41 23.01
N ARG A 298 -1.67 10.70 22.38
CA ARG A 298 -1.62 10.53 20.91
C ARG A 298 -2.90 9.98 20.28
N PHE A 299 -3.74 9.23 21.00
CA PHE A 299 -5.01 8.74 20.48
C PHE A 299 -6.11 9.81 20.54
N GLN A 300 -6.14 10.65 21.58
CA GLN A 300 -7.05 11.80 21.71
C GLN A 300 -6.73 12.85 20.64
N VAL A 301 -5.49 13.36 20.60
CA VAL A 301 -4.97 14.20 19.49
C VAL A 301 -5.25 13.55 18.13
N GLY A 302 -5.07 12.23 18.08
CA GLY A 302 -5.24 11.43 16.88
C GLY A 302 -6.66 11.46 16.31
N ALA A 303 -7.67 11.58 17.17
CA ALA A 303 -9.09 11.57 16.84
C ALA A 303 -9.70 12.97 16.76
N LEU A 304 -9.25 13.93 17.58
CA LEU A 304 -9.61 15.36 17.46
C LEU A 304 -9.16 15.92 16.10
N ALA A 305 -7.96 15.57 15.63
CA ALA A 305 -7.50 15.94 14.30
C ALA A 305 -8.26 15.23 13.14
N ASP A 306 -8.84 14.05 13.39
CA ASP A 306 -9.76 13.43 12.43
C ASP A 306 -11.09 14.21 12.43
N PHE A 307 -11.63 14.56 13.61
CA PHE A 307 -12.87 15.33 13.76
C PHE A 307 -12.82 16.71 13.09
N VAL A 308 -11.78 17.53 13.32
CA VAL A 308 -11.63 18.85 12.65
C VAL A 308 -11.60 18.69 11.13
N PHE A 309 -10.89 17.69 10.62
CA PHE A 309 -10.82 17.43 9.18
C PHE A 309 -12.12 16.84 8.60
N ASP A 310 -12.90 16.09 9.38
CA ASP A 310 -14.22 15.59 8.98
C ASP A 310 -15.26 16.73 8.96
N THR A 311 -15.27 17.59 9.98
CA THR A 311 -16.14 18.78 10.09
C THR A 311 -15.91 19.78 8.96
N CYS A 312 -14.66 20.22 8.75
CA CYS A 312 -14.40 21.26 7.75
C CYS A 312 -14.41 20.73 6.31
N ALA A 313 -14.15 19.45 6.06
CA ALA A 313 -14.11 18.90 4.70
C ALA A 313 -15.48 18.76 4.02
N GLN A 314 -16.59 18.89 4.76
CA GLN A 314 -17.96 18.78 4.25
C GLN A 314 -18.19 17.54 3.36
N ASN A 315 -17.59 16.40 3.72
CA ASN A 315 -17.62 15.21 2.90
C ASN A 315 -18.73 14.27 3.40
N GLN A 316 -19.80 14.14 2.62
CA GLN A 316 -21.03 13.41 2.98
C GLN A 316 -20.79 11.94 3.35
N ASP A 317 -19.70 11.34 2.88
CA ASP A 317 -19.29 9.98 3.22
C ASP A 317 -18.68 9.82 4.63
N PHE A 318 -18.18 10.92 5.20
CA PHE A 318 -17.40 10.99 6.43
C PHE A 318 -17.96 12.08 7.36
N GLU A 319 -19.22 11.90 7.74
CA GLU A 319 -19.89 12.68 8.78
C GLU A 319 -19.02 12.75 10.06
N PRO A 320 -18.75 13.96 10.60
CA PRO A 320 -17.89 14.12 11.76
C PRO A 320 -18.52 13.48 13.01
N VAL A 321 -17.68 12.80 13.80
CA VAL A 321 -18.10 12.15 15.06
C VAL A 321 -17.19 12.65 16.17
N TRP A 322 -17.79 13.26 17.20
CA TRP A 322 -17.06 13.73 18.39
C TRP A 322 -16.28 12.56 19.04
N PRO A 323 -14.99 12.74 19.36
CA PRO A 323 -14.20 11.67 19.96
C PRO A 323 -14.58 11.44 21.43
N THR A 324 -14.61 10.17 21.86
CA THR A 324 -14.74 9.84 23.29
C THR A 324 -13.42 10.15 23.99
N ILE A 325 -13.33 11.29 24.68
CA ILE A 325 -12.14 11.74 25.40
C ILE A 325 -12.18 11.24 26.85
N ASN A 326 -11.84 9.98 27.08
CA ASN A 326 -11.52 9.52 28.43
C ASN A 326 -10.19 10.16 28.87
N VAL A 327 -10.28 11.24 29.65
CA VAL A 327 -9.24 11.65 30.60
C VAL A 327 -9.53 10.86 31.89
N GLU A 328 -8.50 10.32 32.54
CA GLU A 328 -8.62 9.61 33.83
C GLU A 328 -8.27 10.56 34.98
N ASP A 329 -8.98 10.41 36.09
CA ASP A 329 -9.10 11.29 37.26
C ASP A 329 -7.93 12.25 37.57
N SER A 330 -8.12 13.55 37.26
CA SER A 330 -7.38 14.68 37.87
C SER A 330 -8.22 15.94 37.88
N ILE A 331 -7.96 16.87 38.80
CA ILE A 331 -8.86 18.00 39.13
C ILE A 331 -9.01 19.04 37.99
N ASP A 332 -8.17 18.96 36.95
CA ASP A 332 -8.09 19.95 35.85
C ASP A 332 -9.08 19.78 34.68
N HIS A 333 -10.02 18.81 34.72
CA HIS A 333 -10.90 18.46 33.58
C HIS A 333 -11.50 19.69 32.86
N ALA A 334 -12.18 20.59 33.58
CA ALA A 334 -12.83 21.75 32.98
C ALA A 334 -11.85 22.75 32.32
N MET A 335 -10.60 22.83 32.81
CA MET A 335 -9.56 23.63 32.15
C MET A 335 -9.06 22.94 30.88
N VAL A 336 -8.91 21.61 30.89
CA VAL A 336 -8.52 20.84 29.70
C VAL A 336 -9.60 20.91 28.62
N ASP A 337 -10.87 20.79 28.99
CA ASP A 337 -12.00 20.89 28.04
C ASP A 337 -12.10 22.30 27.45
N ALA A 338 -11.97 23.36 28.25
CA ALA A 338 -11.92 24.74 27.74
C ALA A 338 -10.73 24.99 26.78
N LYS A 339 -9.56 24.42 27.06
CA LYS A 339 -8.41 24.43 26.12
C LYS A 339 -8.72 23.66 24.83
N VAL A 340 -9.39 22.50 24.93
CA VAL A 340 -9.82 21.69 23.79
C VAL A 340 -10.75 22.47 22.90
N ASP A 341 -11.80 23.08 23.43
CA ASP A 341 -12.77 23.85 22.64
C ASP A 341 -12.13 25.08 21.99
N THR A 342 -11.26 25.81 22.71
CA THR A 342 -10.53 26.94 22.12
C THR A 342 -9.63 26.51 20.95
N ALA A 343 -8.78 25.49 21.16
CA ALA A 343 -7.87 25.02 20.13
C ALA A 343 -8.58 24.29 18.97
N LEU A 344 -9.77 23.70 19.20
CA LEU A 344 -10.61 23.17 18.15
C LEU A 344 -11.21 24.28 17.29
N ASN A 345 -11.79 25.31 17.91
CA ASN A 345 -12.39 26.43 17.19
C ASN A 345 -11.36 27.17 16.33
N GLU A 346 -10.17 27.50 16.88
CA GLU A 346 -9.05 28.06 16.11
C GLU A 346 -8.71 27.23 14.86
N LEU A 347 -8.62 25.90 15.00
CA LEU A 347 -8.23 25.01 13.91
C LEU A 347 -9.36 24.72 12.92
N ILE A 348 -10.61 24.81 13.37
CA ILE A 348 -11.80 24.74 12.51
C ILE A 348 -11.84 26.00 11.64
N ASP A 349 -11.73 27.19 12.22
CA ASP A 349 -11.75 28.46 11.49
C ASP A 349 -10.55 28.61 10.54
N GLU A 350 -9.32 28.29 10.99
CA GLU A 350 -8.13 28.27 10.13
C GLU A 350 -8.28 27.31 8.94
N THR A 351 -8.92 26.15 9.17
CA THR A 351 -9.18 25.17 8.11
C THR A 351 -10.35 25.60 7.21
N TRP A 352 -11.32 26.33 7.74
CA TRP A 352 -12.49 26.81 6.98
C TRP A 352 -12.15 27.96 6.05
N ASP A 353 -11.31 28.93 6.46
CA ASP A 353 -10.74 29.93 5.55
C ASP A 353 -10.00 29.23 4.41
N ARG A 354 -9.08 28.30 4.71
CA ARG A 354 -8.33 27.54 3.70
C ARG A 354 -9.22 26.84 2.67
N TRP A 355 -10.37 26.29 3.07
CA TRP A 355 -11.34 25.71 2.12
C TRP A 355 -12.17 26.77 1.39
N THR A 356 -12.46 27.91 2.02
CA THR A 356 -13.17 29.05 1.38
C THR A 356 -12.30 29.66 0.28
N GLN A 357 -11.01 29.91 0.55
CA GLN A 357 -10.02 30.36 -0.45
C GLN A 357 -9.86 29.33 -1.59
N LEU A 358 -9.92 28.03 -1.28
CA LEU A 358 -9.90 26.96 -2.29
C LEU A 358 -11.18 26.95 -3.15
N ALA A 359 -12.35 27.15 -2.56
CA ALA A 359 -13.62 27.21 -3.28
C ALA A 359 -13.64 28.39 -4.27
N ILE A 360 -13.26 29.59 -3.82
CA ILE A 360 -13.12 30.79 -4.66
C ILE A 360 -12.17 30.52 -5.84
N ARG A 361 -11.03 29.86 -5.62
CA ARG A 361 -10.08 29.49 -6.67
C ARG A 361 -10.64 28.44 -7.65
N ILE A 362 -11.50 27.54 -7.20
CA ILE A 362 -12.18 26.55 -8.04
C ILE A 362 -13.28 27.19 -8.90
N GLU A 363 -14.02 28.15 -8.34
CA GLU A 363 -15.02 28.96 -9.06
C GLU A 363 -14.36 29.81 -10.16
N GLN A 364 -13.21 30.42 -9.87
CA GLN A 364 -12.40 31.18 -10.83
C GLN A 364 -11.88 30.35 -12.04
N GLU A 365 -11.74 29.03 -11.91
CA GLU A 365 -11.40 28.13 -13.03
C GLU A 365 -12.61 27.78 -13.93
N GLY A 366 -13.82 28.07 -13.47
CA GLY A 366 -15.08 27.95 -14.19
C GLY A 366 -15.68 26.53 -14.19
N PRO A 367 -17.03 26.42 -14.17
CA PRO A 367 -17.71 25.13 -14.14
C PRO A 367 -17.54 24.33 -15.44
N LEU A 368 -17.57 23.00 -15.29
CA LEU A 368 -17.64 22.06 -16.39
C LEU A 368 -19.09 21.92 -16.86
N THR A 369 -19.44 22.55 -17.98
CA THR A 369 -20.63 22.16 -18.75
C THR A 369 -20.51 20.71 -19.19
N GLN A 370 -21.36 19.85 -18.61
CA GLN A 370 -21.60 18.49 -19.08
C GLN A 370 -22.48 18.56 -20.33
N GLN A 371 -21.88 18.36 -21.49
CA GLN A 371 -22.57 17.97 -22.72
C GLN A 371 -21.82 16.79 -23.31
N ASP A 372 -22.56 15.71 -23.54
CA ASP A 372 -22.22 14.54 -24.35
C ASP A 372 -20.83 13.94 -24.05
N ALA A 373 -20.72 13.29 -22.89
CA ALA A 373 -19.54 12.59 -22.41
C ALA A 373 -19.69 11.05 -22.38
N ASP A 374 -20.82 10.52 -22.87
CA ASP A 374 -20.98 9.11 -23.15
C ASP A 374 -20.38 8.76 -24.52
N GLU A 375 -19.86 7.53 -24.62
CA GLU A 375 -19.04 6.98 -25.71
C GLU A 375 -17.54 7.44 -25.81
N ASP A 376 -16.75 6.59 -26.46
CA ASP A 376 -15.38 6.80 -26.99
C ASP A 376 -14.14 7.07 -26.08
N ASN A 377 -14.27 7.05 -24.74
CA ASN A 377 -13.13 7.21 -23.80
C ASN A 377 -12.49 5.91 -23.24
N GLN A 378 -12.71 4.75 -23.86
CA GLN A 378 -12.14 3.45 -23.43
C GLN A 378 -10.62 3.24 -23.70
N ASP A 379 -9.92 4.20 -24.31
CA ASP A 379 -8.48 4.10 -24.63
C ASP A 379 -7.56 4.33 -23.41
N ASP A 380 -7.96 5.22 -22.49
CA ASP A 380 -7.11 5.64 -21.35
C ASP A 380 -7.36 4.86 -20.05
N GLU A 381 -8.55 4.27 -19.86
CA GLU A 381 -8.96 3.49 -18.66
C GLU A 381 -7.91 2.47 -18.19
N ASP A 382 -7.25 1.85 -19.17
CA ASP A 382 -6.73 0.50 -19.07
C ASP A 382 -5.20 0.52 -18.93
N ASN A 383 -4.52 1.60 -19.37
CA ASN A 383 -3.06 1.75 -19.24
C ASN A 383 -2.57 1.84 -17.78
N GLN A 384 -3.39 2.34 -16.85
CA GLN A 384 -3.03 2.40 -15.43
C GLN A 384 -3.47 1.15 -14.64
N GLU A 385 -4.50 0.39 -15.06
CA GLU A 385 -4.84 -0.90 -14.42
C GLU A 385 -3.67 -1.90 -14.42
N GLU A 386 -2.83 -1.89 -15.47
CA GLU A 386 -1.61 -2.71 -15.50
C GLU A 386 -0.56 -2.25 -14.49
N VAL A 387 -0.38 -0.94 -14.33
CA VAL A 387 0.56 -0.37 -13.38
C VAL A 387 0.11 -0.70 -11.95
N ASP A 388 -1.18 -0.62 -11.65
CA ASP A 388 -1.76 -1.00 -10.36
C ASP A 388 -1.56 -2.49 -10.06
N ASN A 389 -1.77 -3.38 -11.05
CA ASN A 389 -1.57 -4.81 -10.87
C ASN A 389 -0.08 -5.20 -10.77
N LEU A 390 0.85 -4.39 -11.30
CA LEU A 390 2.29 -4.50 -11.04
C LEU A 390 2.72 -3.83 -9.71
N SER A 391 1.99 -2.81 -9.24
CA SER A 391 2.32 -2.07 -8.00
C SER A 391 1.95 -2.82 -6.73
N VAL A 392 1.19 -3.92 -6.81
CA VAL A 392 0.89 -4.85 -5.67
C VAL A 392 2.12 -5.64 -5.15
N SER A 393 3.32 -5.11 -5.33
CA SER A 393 4.53 -5.46 -4.55
C SER A 393 5.41 -4.25 -4.15
N THR A 394 5.06 -3.03 -4.57
CA THR A 394 5.60 -1.75 -4.06
C THR A 394 4.58 -0.64 -4.30
N ALA A 395 3.65 -0.45 -3.35
CA ALA A 395 2.72 0.67 -3.34
C ALA A 395 3.28 1.83 -2.51
N THR A 396 3.73 2.90 -3.18
CA THR A 396 3.76 4.29 -2.68
C THR A 396 3.90 5.22 -3.90
N ALA A 397 3.06 6.25 -4.00
CA ALA A 397 3.06 7.33 -5.00
C ALA A 397 2.78 6.92 -6.47
N MET A 398 1.59 7.31 -6.92
CA MET A 398 0.93 7.09 -8.24
C MET A 398 0.32 8.45 -8.70
N SER A 399 -0.30 8.63 -9.89
CA SER A 399 -0.89 9.94 -10.30
C SER A 399 -1.66 10.06 -11.66
N ILE A 400 -2.32 11.23 -11.83
CA ILE A 400 -2.52 12.10 -13.04
C ILE A 400 -3.72 11.87 -14.00
N ASP A 401 -4.44 13.00 -14.24
CA ASP A 401 -5.03 13.67 -15.43
C ASP A 401 -5.95 12.96 -16.50
N THR A 402 -7.27 13.34 -16.65
CA THR A 402 -8.11 13.55 -17.94
C THR A 402 -9.40 14.61 -17.77
N ILE A 403 -9.88 15.97 -18.09
CA ILE A 403 -9.55 17.63 -17.90
C ILE A 403 -10.90 18.50 -17.66
N SER A 404 -10.93 19.78 -17.11
CA SER A 404 -12.05 20.82 -16.85
C SER A 404 -12.52 21.90 -17.97
N THR A 405 -12.59 23.29 -18.08
CA THR A 405 -12.46 24.70 -17.45
C THR A 405 -13.05 25.82 -18.44
N LEU A 406 -13.20 27.14 -18.09
CA LEU A 406 -13.20 28.41 -18.95
C LEU A 406 -13.50 29.70 -18.08
N GLY A 407 -12.86 30.89 -18.14
CA GLY A 407 -11.62 31.34 -18.81
C GLY A 407 -11.18 32.83 -18.56
N ILE A 408 -9.87 33.02 -18.30
CA ILE A 408 -9.01 34.23 -18.48
C ILE A 408 -9.20 35.48 -17.59
N SER A 409 -8.20 35.74 -16.73
CA SER A 409 -7.51 37.04 -16.64
C SER A 409 -6.06 36.88 -16.12
N ARG A 410 -5.15 37.68 -16.70
CA ARG A 410 -3.70 37.90 -16.42
C ARG A 410 -2.88 36.81 -15.71
N LEU A 411 -1.85 36.30 -16.41
CA LEU A 411 -0.58 35.91 -15.78
C LEU A 411 0.23 37.19 -15.53
N ASP A 412 0.38 37.62 -14.28
CA ASP A 412 1.28 38.72 -13.96
C ASP A 412 2.74 38.23 -13.90
N VAL A 413 3.49 38.52 -14.96
CA VAL A 413 4.95 38.32 -15.04
C VAL A 413 5.63 39.50 -14.34
N ALA A 414 5.45 39.59 -13.03
CA ALA A 414 5.87 40.73 -12.21
C ALA A 414 7.33 40.62 -11.77
N THR A 415 8.26 41.10 -12.60
CA THR A 415 9.67 41.31 -12.21
C THR A 415 9.83 42.62 -11.45
N GLY A 416 9.57 42.62 -10.14
CA GLY A 416 9.76 43.79 -9.29
C GLY A 416 9.76 43.46 -7.79
N PRO A 417 10.48 44.24 -6.95
CA PRO A 417 10.47 44.04 -5.50
C PRO A 417 9.15 44.56 -4.90
N TYR A 418 8.26 43.65 -4.50
CA TYR A 418 7.02 44.02 -3.81
C TYR A 418 7.28 44.35 -2.34
N THR A 419 6.98 45.57 -1.95
CA THR A 419 6.87 45.99 -0.56
C THR A 419 5.70 45.28 0.12
N LEU A 420 5.89 44.87 1.37
CA LEU A 420 4.80 44.29 2.19
C LEU A 420 3.71 45.36 2.44
N PRO A 421 2.41 45.00 2.36
CA PRO A 421 1.36 45.81 2.98
C PRO A 421 1.56 45.89 4.50
N PRO A 422 1.25 47.03 5.16
CA PRO A 422 1.31 47.12 6.60
C PRO A 422 0.26 46.20 7.25
N LEU A 423 0.60 45.67 8.44
CA LEU A 423 -0.36 44.98 9.30
C LEU A 423 -1.46 45.96 9.72
N ALA A 424 -2.72 45.54 9.61
CA ALA A 424 -3.85 46.32 10.11
C ALA A 424 -3.88 46.30 11.65
N ASP A 425 -4.29 47.42 12.24
CA ASP A 425 -4.30 47.63 13.68
C ASP A 425 -5.41 46.79 14.37
N PRO A 426 -5.13 45.99 15.42
CA PRO A 426 -6.12 45.10 16.02
C PRO A 426 -7.29 45.80 16.76
N SER A 427 -7.23 47.10 17.01
CA SER A 427 -8.16 47.81 17.90
C SER A 427 -9.32 48.52 17.20
N LEU A 428 -10.20 47.78 16.52
CA LEU A 428 -11.55 48.26 16.20
C LEU A 428 -12.56 47.10 16.09
N SER A 429 -13.34 46.90 17.16
CA SER A 429 -14.41 45.91 17.24
C SER A 429 -15.74 46.51 16.77
N THR A 430 -16.32 45.97 15.70
CA THR A 430 -17.70 46.26 15.27
C THR A 430 -18.44 44.99 14.84
N ASP A 431 -19.11 44.41 15.83
CA ASP A 431 -20.24 43.47 15.80
C ASP A 431 -20.75 42.89 14.48
N ASN A 432 -20.65 41.57 14.36
CA ASN A 432 -21.71 40.59 14.03
C ASN A 432 -22.60 40.75 12.77
N ALA A 433 -22.50 41.81 11.98
CA ALA A 433 -23.47 42.15 10.93
C ALA A 433 -23.19 41.55 9.53
N ILE A 434 -22.10 40.78 9.35
CA ILE A 434 -21.72 40.19 8.04
C ILE A 434 -21.52 38.67 8.15
N ARG A 435 -22.61 37.95 8.49
CA ARG A 435 -22.67 36.47 8.38
C ARG A 435 -23.85 35.95 7.54
N SER A 436 -24.42 36.82 6.70
CA SER A 436 -25.62 36.57 5.88
C SER A 436 -25.33 36.19 4.41
N GLN A 437 -24.09 35.77 4.11
CA GLN A 437 -23.76 35.06 2.88
C GLN A 437 -23.21 33.69 3.25
N VAL A 438 -23.75 32.63 2.65
CA VAL A 438 -23.21 31.27 2.83
C VAL A 438 -21.82 31.24 2.17
N PRO A 439 -20.74 30.91 2.90
CA PRO A 439 -19.40 30.91 2.33
C PRO A 439 -19.31 29.85 1.21
N PRO A 440 -18.61 30.15 0.10
CA PRO A 440 -18.46 29.22 -1.02
C PRO A 440 -17.82 27.92 -0.51
N SER A 441 -18.51 26.81 -0.71
CA SER A 441 -18.29 25.57 0.03
C SER A 441 -17.88 24.43 -0.90
N VAL A 442 -16.61 24.00 -0.78
CA VAL A 442 -16.08 22.88 -1.55
C VAL A 442 -15.90 21.64 -0.69
N SER A 443 -16.60 20.55 -1.07
CA SER A 443 -16.41 19.25 -0.43
C SER A 443 -15.04 18.66 -0.78
N ILE A 444 -14.24 18.33 0.23
CA ILE A 444 -12.90 17.76 0.06
C ILE A 444 -13.03 16.24 -0.13
N THR A 445 -13.18 15.85 -1.40
CA THR A 445 -13.36 14.45 -1.85
C THR A 445 -12.16 13.96 -2.67
N THR A 446 -12.07 12.64 -2.86
CA THR A 446 -11.09 12.04 -3.78
C THR A 446 -11.22 12.62 -5.19
N THR A 447 -12.45 12.87 -5.67
CA THR A 447 -12.73 13.52 -6.96
C THR A 447 -12.17 14.94 -6.99
N THR A 448 -12.46 15.75 -5.97
CA THR A 448 -12.02 17.16 -5.85
C THR A 448 -10.50 17.27 -5.89
N ILE A 449 -9.81 16.48 -5.05
CA ILE A 449 -8.33 16.47 -5.00
C ILE A 449 -7.75 15.92 -6.30
N THR A 450 -8.41 14.92 -6.90
CA THR A 450 -7.98 14.40 -8.20
C THR A 450 -8.11 15.47 -9.28
N ARG A 451 -9.19 16.27 -9.31
CA ARG A 451 -9.52 17.28 -10.33
C ARG A 451 -8.73 18.58 -10.24
N TYR A 452 -8.47 19.11 -9.04
CA TYR A 452 -7.75 20.39 -8.83
C TYR A 452 -6.40 20.25 -8.09
N PRO A 453 -5.57 19.24 -8.39
CA PRO A 453 -4.44 18.83 -7.53
C PRO A 453 -3.32 19.87 -7.42
N HIS A 454 -3.23 20.79 -8.38
CA HIS A 454 -2.30 21.92 -8.36
C HIS A 454 -2.62 22.94 -7.27
N LEU A 455 -3.91 23.18 -6.99
CA LEU A 455 -4.34 24.00 -5.85
C LEU A 455 -3.97 23.31 -4.53
N PHE A 456 -4.19 21.99 -4.43
CA PHE A 456 -3.78 21.20 -3.28
C PHE A 456 -2.25 21.11 -3.09
N ILE A 457 -1.44 21.28 -4.15
CA ILE A 457 0.03 21.41 -4.03
C ILE A 457 0.42 22.68 -3.26
N LYS A 458 -0.26 23.81 -3.49
CA LYS A 458 -0.02 25.05 -2.72
C LYS A 458 -0.36 24.84 -1.23
N ILE A 459 -1.51 24.24 -0.94
CA ILE A 459 -1.91 23.91 0.44
C ILE A 459 -0.91 22.96 1.11
N LEU A 460 -0.42 21.93 0.41
CA LEU A 460 0.62 21.03 0.92
C LEU A 460 1.95 21.75 1.18
N PHE A 461 2.32 22.73 0.36
CA PHE A 461 3.50 23.54 0.59
C PHE A 461 3.34 24.44 1.82
N ASP A 462 2.22 25.15 1.96
CA ASP A 462 1.97 26.05 3.10
C ASP A 462 1.87 25.29 4.44
N VAL A 463 1.30 24.07 4.40
CA VAL A 463 1.32 23.13 5.52
C VAL A 463 2.75 22.68 5.85
N LEU A 464 3.60 22.42 4.85
CA LEU A 464 5.00 22.07 5.06
C LEU A 464 5.79 23.24 5.69
N CYS A 465 5.61 24.46 5.18
CA CYS A 465 6.20 25.69 5.75
C CYS A 465 5.78 25.91 7.21
N SER A 466 4.54 25.57 7.56
CA SER A 466 4.04 25.64 8.93
C SER A 466 4.64 24.53 9.81
N LEU A 467 4.78 23.31 9.29
CA LEU A 467 5.42 22.20 10.02
C LEU A 467 6.93 22.40 10.24
N GLU A 468 7.60 23.17 9.38
CA GLU A 468 9.01 23.52 9.57
C GLU A 468 9.22 24.63 10.59
N ARG A 469 8.46 25.73 10.50
CA ARG A 469 8.46 26.77 11.55
C ARG A 469 8.17 26.17 12.92
N LEU A 470 7.16 25.29 13.02
CA LEU A 470 6.89 24.53 14.24
C LEU A 470 8.13 23.73 14.72
N ASN A 471 8.96 23.17 13.85
CA ASN A 471 10.19 22.48 14.24
C ASN A 471 11.36 23.41 14.60
N GLU A 472 11.26 24.70 14.29
CA GLU A 472 12.22 25.76 14.58
C GLU A 472 11.84 26.49 15.89
N ASP A 473 10.54 26.77 16.12
CA ASP A 473 9.97 27.36 17.34
C ASP A 473 10.38 26.61 18.63
N GLN A 474 10.79 25.35 18.51
CA GLN A 474 11.27 24.52 19.64
C GLN A 474 12.66 24.90 20.16
N HIS A 475 13.30 25.91 19.56
CA HIS A 475 14.60 26.45 20.00
C HIS A 475 14.47 27.59 21.02
N THR A 476 13.26 28.08 21.31
CA THR A 476 13.01 29.03 22.40
C THR A 476 13.20 28.37 23.77
N ALA A 477 13.82 29.08 24.72
CA ALA A 477 14.07 28.58 26.07
C ALA A 477 12.74 28.23 26.79
N PRO A 478 12.54 26.98 27.26
CA PRO A 478 11.32 26.60 27.95
C PRO A 478 11.21 27.23 29.35
N ALA A 479 10.00 27.61 29.74
CA ALA A 479 9.68 27.90 31.13
C ALA A 479 9.96 26.67 32.03
N PRO A 480 10.28 26.86 33.32
CA PRO A 480 10.55 25.75 34.22
C PRO A 480 9.37 24.78 34.35
N GLN A 481 9.67 23.50 34.51
CA GLN A 481 8.72 22.40 34.38
C GLN A 481 8.63 21.60 35.69
N THR A 482 7.42 21.20 36.07
CA THR A 482 7.14 20.42 37.29
C THR A 482 7.39 18.92 37.13
N SER A 483 7.69 18.42 35.93
CA SER A 483 8.02 17.02 35.70
C SER A 483 8.88 16.79 34.45
N VAL A 484 9.58 15.65 34.42
CA VAL A 484 10.37 15.18 33.27
C VAL A 484 9.52 14.39 32.30
N HIS A 485 9.60 14.74 31.00
CA HIS A 485 9.05 13.92 29.93
C HIS A 485 10.04 12.83 29.46
N TRP A 486 9.52 11.66 29.08
CA TRP A 486 10.34 10.48 28.76
C TRP A 486 11.18 10.62 27.47
N ASN A 487 10.86 11.58 26.60
CA ASN A 487 11.70 11.94 25.45
C ASN A 487 13.03 12.59 25.91
N TRP A 488 13.00 13.51 26.89
CA TRP A 488 14.22 14.06 27.50
C TRP A 488 15.05 12.97 28.17
N THR A 489 14.41 12.07 28.92
CA THR A 489 15.11 10.93 29.54
C THR A 489 15.74 10.02 28.49
N HIS A 490 15.07 9.77 27.37
CA HIS A 490 15.66 9.06 26.23
C HIS A 490 16.88 9.80 25.69
N HIS A 491 16.83 11.13 25.54
CA HIS A 491 17.96 11.92 25.05
C HIS A 491 19.19 11.78 25.96
N GLN A 492 19.05 12.07 27.26
CA GLN A 492 20.14 12.00 28.23
C GLN A 492 20.74 10.59 28.33
N LEU A 493 19.90 9.55 28.39
CA LEU A 493 20.38 8.16 28.39
C LEU A 493 20.99 7.74 27.04
N SER A 494 20.64 8.39 25.93
CA SER A 494 21.15 8.02 24.60
C SER A 494 22.57 8.50 24.29
N GLY A 495 23.08 9.48 25.05
CA GLY A 495 24.49 9.89 25.02
C GLY A 495 25.44 8.93 25.77
N MET A 496 24.91 7.98 26.54
CA MET A 496 25.73 7.03 27.30
C MET A 496 26.34 5.96 26.37
N HIS A 497 27.64 5.69 26.51
CA HIS A 497 28.38 4.68 25.74
C HIS A 497 27.64 3.33 25.66
N ASP A 498 27.14 2.85 26.79
CA ASP A 498 26.52 1.53 26.92
C ASP A 498 25.08 1.45 26.39
N TRP A 499 24.50 2.59 26.00
CA TRP A 499 23.17 2.66 25.37
C TRP A 499 23.10 1.87 24.07
N SER A 500 24.21 1.84 23.34
CA SER A 500 24.40 1.13 22.07
C SER A 500 24.03 -0.37 22.15
N TYR A 501 24.37 -1.02 23.27
CA TYR A 501 24.14 -2.45 23.50
C TYR A 501 22.70 -2.82 23.91
N LEU A 502 21.86 -1.83 24.26
CA LEU A 502 20.46 -2.09 24.62
C LEU A 502 19.56 -2.28 23.38
N ASN A 503 18.71 -3.30 23.40
CA ASN A 503 17.65 -3.43 22.40
C ASN A 503 16.50 -2.43 22.66
N HIS A 504 15.64 -2.20 21.67
CA HIS A 504 14.53 -1.24 21.76
C HIS A 504 13.63 -1.45 22.99
N HIS A 505 13.30 -2.69 23.36
CA HIS A 505 12.44 -2.94 24.52
C HIS A 505 13.15 -2.59 25.83
N GLN A 506 14.44 -2.92 25.96
CA GLN A 506 15.27 -2.53 27.10
C GLN A 506 15.37 -1.00 27.21
N ARG A 507 15.66 -0.30 26.10
CA ARG A 507 15.69 1.17 26.04
C ARG A 507 14.36 1.78 26.50
N SER A 508 13.23 1.30 25.98
CA SER A 508 11.90 1.79 26.35
C SER A 508 11.51 1.50 27.81
N LYS A 509 11.89 0.34 28.38
CA LYS A 509 11.62 0.01 29.78
C LYS A 509 12.51 0.83 30.73
N LEU A 510 13.80 0.98 30.41
CA LEU A 510 14.73 1.80 31.18
C LEU A 510 14.30 3.27 31.21
N VAL A 511 14.04 3.88 30.05
CA VAL A 511 13.60 5.28 29.93
C VAL A 511 12.37 5.54 30.79
N ARG A 512 11.32 4.73 30.68
CA ARG A 512 10.10 4.89 31.48
C ARG A 512 10.33 4.70 32.97
N GLY A 513 11.18 3.73 33.35
CA GLY A 513 11.57 3.51 34.74
C GLY A 513 12.27 4.72 35.34
N ILE A 514 13.26 5.28 34.63
CA ILE A 514 14.02 6.45 35.07
C ILE A 514 13.14 7.72 35.11
N SER A 515 12.31 7.98 34.10
CA SER A 515 11.39 9.14 34.14
C SER A 515 10.41 9.04 35.31
N LYS A 516 9.89 7.84 35.61
CA LYS A 516 9.05 7.62 36.80
C LYS A 516 9.85 7.80 38.10
N SER A 517 11.10 7.33 38.14
CA SER A 517 11.99 7.52 39.30
C SER A 517 12.16 9.01 39.63
N ILE A 518 12.44 9.82 38.60
CA ILE A 518 12.57 11.28 38.73
C ILE A 518 11.24 11.90 39.19
N ASN A 519 10.15 11.71 38.44
CA ASN A 519 8.88 12.40 38.68
C ASN A 519 8.22 12.01 40.01
N ASN A 520 8.39 10.77 40.47
CA ASN A 520 7.89 10.30 41.76
C ASN A 520 8.87 10.55 42.92
N ASN A 521 9.98 11.27 42.69
CA ASN A 521 11.06 11.50 43.67
C ASN A 521 11.54 10.21 44.38
N THR A 522 11.72 9.12 43.62
CA THR A 522 12.13 7.80 44.13
C THR A 522 13.56 7.45 43.70
N PRO A 523 14.39 6.86 44.58
CA PRO A 523 15.75 6.42 44.25
C PRO A 523 15.78 5.34 43.15
N VAL A 524 16.83 5.37 42.31
CA VAL A 524 17.07 4.32 41.31
C VAL A 524 17.70 3.10 41.98
N ASP A 525 17.04 1.95 41.87
CA ASP A 525 17.67 0.65 42.16
C ASP A 525 18.76 0.36 41.11
N ILE A 526 20.02 0.55 41.50
CA ILE A 526 21.20 0.36 40.65
C ILE A 526 21.33 -1.10 40.21
N GLU A 527 20.98 -2.08 41.05
CA GLU A 527 21.07 -3.51 40.73
C GLU A 527 20.05 -3.94 39.67
N ARG A 528 18.92 -3.22 39.55
CA ARG A 528 17.94 -3.39 38.47
C ARG A 528 18.35 -2.75 37.14
N LEU A 529 19.40 -1.92 37.09
CA LEU A 529 19.90 -1.36 35.83
C LEU A 529 20.48 -2.45 34.90
N PRO A 530 20.37 -2.31 33.56
CA PRO A 530 20.82 -3.34 32.62
C PRO A 530 22.26 -3.78 32.86
N ARG A 531 22.52 -5.09 32.87
CA ARG A 531 23.85 -5.68 33.13
C ARG A 531 24.95 -5.29 32.14
N VAL A 532 24.59 -4.66 31.02
CA VAL A 532 25.55 -4.11 30.04
C VAL A 532 26.01 -2.69 30.39
N PHE A 533 25.41 -2.03 31.39
CA PHE A 533 25.88 -0.75 31.89
C PHE A 533 27.07 -0.96 32.82
N SER A 534 28.18 -0.32 32.47
CA SER A 534 29.38 -0.11 33.28
C SER A 534 29.07 0.60 34.60
N GLN A 535 30.02 0.55 35.54
CA GLN A 535 29.95 1.31 36.79
C GLN A 535 29.85 2.82 36.52
N GLN A 536 30.55 3.32 35.48
CA GLN A 536 30.47 4.71 35.04
C GLN A 536 29.04 5.09 34.59
N SER A 537 28.42 4.33 33.69
CA SER A 537 27.05 4.64 33.26
C SER A 537 25.99 4.40 34.35
N ARG A 538 26.24 3.50 35.33
CA ARG A 538 25.41 3.37 36.54
C ARG A 538 25.49 4.62 37.43
N GLN A 539 26.69 5.17 37.62
CA GLN A 539 26.89 6.43 38.33
C GLN A 539 26.24 7.60 37.57
N GLN A 540 26.45 7.72 36.25
CA GLN A 540 25.82 8.75 35.42
C GLN A 540 24.28 8.74 35.52
N VAL A 541 23.64 7.56 35.50
CA VAL A 541 22.17 7.45 35.72
C VAL A 541 21.78 7.94 37.11
N THR A 542 22.55 7.60 38.14
CA THR A 542 22.24 7.95 39.54
C THR A 542 22.38 9.46 39.76
N THR A 543 23.47 10.06 39.29
CA THR A 543 23.73 11.50 39.30
C THR A 543 22.65 12.27 38.55
N LEU A 544 22.34 11.86 37.31
CA LEU A 544 21.30 12.48 36.49
C LEU A 544 19.95 12.53 37.20
N VAL A 545 19.53 11.44 37.85
CA VAL A 545 18.26 11.40 38.58
C VAL A 545 18.29 12.31 39.80
N ALA A 546 19.35 12.26 40.62
CA ALA A 546 19.47 13.07 41.83
C ALA A 546 19.65 14.58 41.56
N GLU A 547 20.26 14.95 40.43
CA GLU A 547 20.33 16.35 39.94
C GLU A 547 18.97 16.82 39.44
N THR A 548 18.28 16.01 38.66
CA THR A 548 16.99 16.39 38.08
C THR A 548 15.88 16.45 39.13
N GLN A 549 15.87 15.55 40.11
CA GLN A 549 14.97 15.63 41.27
C GLN A 549 15.17 16.94 42.06
N ARG A 550 16.42 17.38 42.26
CA ARG A 550 16.72 18.69 42.88
C ARG A 550 16.28 19.87 42.01
N ALA A 551 16.53 19.84 40.70
CA ALA A 551 16.11 20.91 39.79
C ALA A 551 14.58 21.03 39.68
N LEU A 552 13.85 19.91 39.73
CA LEU A 552 12.39 19.89 39.82
C LEU A 552 11.91 20.49 41.15
N ALA A 553 12.47 20.04 42.29
CA ALA A 553 12.11 20.53 43.61
C ALA A 553 12.43 22.02 43.82
N ALA A 554 13.45 22.54 43.15
CA ALA A 554 13.82 23.96 43.16
C ALA A 554 13.03 24.81 42.15
N GLY A 555 12.17 24.21 41.30
CA GLY A 555 11.46 24.93 40.24
C GLY A 555 12.38 25.51 39.15
N THR A 556 13.59 24.96 38.99
CA THR A 556 14.60 25.44 38.02
C THR A 556 14.84 24.49 36.85
N PHE A 557 14.25 23.28 36.87
CA PHE A 557 14.35 22.33 35.77
C PHE A 557 13.66 22.87 34.51
N SER A 558 14.41 23.03 33.43
CA SER A 558 13.90 23.32 32.08
C SER A 558 14.50 22.33 31.08
N SER A 559 13.66 21.69 30.27
CA SER A 559 14.08 20.80 29.18
C SER A 559 13.58 21.29 27.83
N GLU A 560 14.52 21.40 26.87
CA GLU A 560 14.32 21.93 25.53
C GLU A 560 13.00 21.43 24.90
N ALA A 561 12.21 22.32 24.28
CA ALA A 561 10.82 22.00 23.93
C ALA A 561 10.68 20.80 22.95
N TYR A 562 11.70 20.50 22.16
CA TYR A 562 11.74 19.32 21.27
C TYR A 562 11.98 17.99 22.03
N LEU A 563 12.49 18.05 23.26
CA LEU A 563 12.61 16.94 24.20
C LEU A 563 11.34 16.73 25.04
N VAL A 564 10.41 17.68 24.99
CA VAL A 564 9.01 17.48 25.41
C VAL A 564 8.25 16.87 24.23
N SER A 565 7.95 17.68 23.20
CA SER A 565 7.18 17.27 22.02
C SER A 565 8.10 16.95 20.82
N PRO A 566 8.11 15.72 20.28
CA PRO A 566 9.11 15.30 19.30
C PRO A 566 8.94 16.02 17.95
N LYS A 567 10.05 16.39 17.30
CA LYS A 567 10.05 17.09 15.98
C LYS A 567 9.09 16.43 14.98
N VAL A 568 8.23 17.26 14.40
CA VAL A 568 7.11 16.87 13.56
C VAL A 568 7.62 16.30 12.24
N ARG A 569 6.97 15.22 11.78
CA ARG A 569 7.40 14.46 10.61
C ARG A 569 7.02 15.15 9.30
N LEU A 570 7.97 15.88 8.75
CA LEU A 570 7.89 16.51 7.42
C LEU A 570 7.65 15.50 6.28
N PHE A 571 7.10 16.00 5.17
CA PHE A 571 6.81 15.27 3.93
C PHE A 571 7.39 16.03 2.71
N SER A 572 7.44 15.37 1.55
CA SER A 572 7.85 16.05 0.30
C SER A 572 6.59 16.44 -0.48
N VAL A 573 6.61 17.60 -1.14
CA VAL A 573 5.50 18.05 -1.99
C VAL A 573 5.42 17.25 -3.30
N LEU A 574 6.54 16.65 -3.73
CA LEU A 574 6.64 15.86 -4.96
C LEU A 574 7.12 14.41 -4.71
N PRO A 575 6.78 13.46 -5.61
CA PRO A 575 7.26 12.08 -5.53
C PRO A 575 8.76 11.99 -5.80
N THR A 576 9.54 11.41 -4.88
CA THR A 576 10.98 11.19 -5.10
C THR A 576 11.24 9.93 -5.96
N PRO A 577 11.86 10.02 -7.14
CA PRO A 577 12.17 8.85 -7.98
C PRO A 577 13.15 7.89 -7.29
N SER A 578 13.03 6.59 -7.58
CA SER A 578 13.91 5.60 -6.97
C SER A 578 15.21 5.44 -7.75
N LEU A 579 16.35 5.44 -7.05
CA LEU A 579 17.67 5.13 -7.61
C LEU A 579 17.76 3.74 -8.25
N THR A 580 16.91 2.78 -7.88
CA THR A 580 16.88 1.45 -8.51
C THR A 580 16.23 1.46 -9.90
N ARG A 581 16.80 0.75 -10.88
CA ARG A 581 16.20 0.54 -12.23
C ARG A 581 14.69 0.23 -12.13
N LYS A 582 13.87 0.98 -12.86
CA LYS A 582 12.40 0.77 -12.94
C LYS A 582 12.05 0.04 -14.24
N PHE A 583 10.80 -0.40 -14.34
CA PHE A 583 10.26 -1.03 -15.53
C PHE A 583 9.94 0.03 -16.60
N ILE A 584 10.66 0.02 -17.72
CA ILE A 584 10.32 0.84 -18.90
C ILE A 584 9.37 0.07 -19.82
N GLN A 585 8.46 0.77 -20.51
CA GLN A 585 7.60 0.20 -21.55
C GLN A 585 8.36 0.12 -22.88
N VAL A 586 8.33 -1.04 -23.53
CA VAL A 586 8.95 -1.27 -24.85
C VAL A 586 7.89 -1.87 -25.78
N SER A 587 7.42 -1.08 -26.74
CA SER A 587 6.52 -1.53 -27.82
C SER A 587 7.31 -2.21 -28.95
N HIS A 588 6.60 -2.79 -29.93
CA HIS A 588 7.19 -3.33 -31.15
C HIS A 588 8.13 -2.33 -31.86
N ASP A 589 7.69 -1.06 -31.96
CA ASP A 589 8.46 0.06 -32.48
C ASP A 589 9.79 0.26 -31.74
N SER A 590 9.71 0.44 -30.41
CA SER A 590 10.86 0.74 -29.56
C SER A 590 11.85 -0.42 -29.53
N LEU A 591 11.36 -1.68 -29.56
CA LEU A 591 12.20 -2.86 -29.66
C LEU A 591 12.95 -2.90 -31.00
N GLY A 592 12.27 -2.59 -32.12
CA GLY A 592 12.90 -2.50 -33.44
C GLY A 592 13.87 -1.31 -33.58
N GLU A 593 13.66 -0.22 -32.85
CA GLU A 593 14.61 0.90 -32.74
C GLU A 593 15.87 0.48 -31.96
N ILE A 594 15.70 -0.18 -30.80
CA ILE A 594 16.80 -0.73 -30.00
C ILE A 594 17.62 -1.75 -30.80
N MET A 595 16.97 -2.71 -31.47
CA MET A 595 17.64 -3.68 -32.34
C MET A 595 18.51 -3.00 -33.40
N ARG A 596 17.99 -2.00 -34.11
CA ARG A 596 18.74 -1.23 -35.13
C ARG A 596 19.87 -0.40 -34.53
N HIS A 597 19.70 0.14 -33.33
CA HIS A 597 20.71 0.97 -32.66
C HIS A 597 21.89 0.15 -32.09
N PHE A 598 21.67 -1.14 -31.79
CA PHE A 598 22.70 -2.02 -31.22
C PHE A 598 23.23 -3.11 -32.17
N GLY A 599 22.92 -3.04 -33.48
CA GLY A 599 23.51 -3.92 -34.51
C GLY A 599 22.73 -5.22 -34.81
N LEU A 600 21.50 -5.34 -34.30
CA LEU A 600 20.60 -6.47 -34.52
C LEU A 600 19.52 -6.17 -35.57
N GLU A 601 19.83 -5.32 -36.54
CA GLU A 601 18.86 -4.79 -37.51
C GLU A 601 18.23 -5.84 -38.43
N HIS A 602 18.90 -6.96 -38.66
CA HIS A 602 18.36 -8.12 -39.38
C HIS A 602 17.22 -8.83 -38.63
N TYR A 603 17.01 -8.54 -37.33
CA TYR A 603 15.82 -8.96 -36.57
C TYR A 603 14.72 -7.88 -36.49
N ALA A 604 14.97 -6.67 -37.00
CA ALA A 604 14.10 -5.52 -36.83
C ALA A 604 13.24 -5.26 -38.08
N VAL A 605 11.95 -5.55 -37.98
CA VAL A 605 10.98 -5.26 -39.03
C VAL A 605 10.69 -3.74 -39.09
N PRO A 606 10.56 -3.14 -40.30
CA PRO A 606 10.34 -1.70 -40.47
C PRO A 606 9.08 -1.17 -39.78
N GLN A 607 9.16 0.07 -39.27
CA GLN A 607 8.08 0.77 -38.54
C GLN A 607 6.81 1.03 -39.38
N ALA A 608 6.84 0.77 -40.69
CA ALA A 608 5.67 0.90 -41.57
C ALA A 608 4.71 -0.30 -41.46
N ILE A 609 5.18 -1.47 -41.01
CA ILE A 609 4.35 -2.68 -40.91
C ILE A 609 3.50 -2.59 -39.65
N ARG A 610 2.22 -2.22 -39.83
CA ARG A 610 1.25 -2.12 -38.74
C ARG A 610 1.03 -3.50 -38.10
N PRO A 611 1.03 -3.63 -36.75
CA PRO A 611 0.77 -4.90 -36.09
C PRO A 611 -0.67 -5.34 -36.33
N VAL A 612 -0.86 -6.51 -36.96
CA VAL A 612 -2.18 -7.12 -37.15
C VAL A 612 -2.79 -7.44 -35.79
N ALA A 613 -4.02 -6.96 -35.56
CA ALA A 613 -4.71 -7.14 -34.29
C ALA A 613 -4.86 -8.64 -33.96
N GLY A 614 -4.62 -9.01 -32.70
CA GLY A 614 -4.63 -10.41 -32.25
C GLY A 614 -3.35 -11.20 -32.55
N GLN A 615 -2.47 -10.72 -33.44
CA GLN A 615 -1.22 -11.39 -33.79
C GLN A 615 -0.01 -10.83 -33.03
N VAL A 616 1.05 -11.64 -32.91
CA VAL A 616 2.34 -11.24 -32.32
C VAL A 616 3.18 -10.57 -33.40
N HIS A 617 3.49 -9.28 -33.23
CA HIS A 617 4.34 -8.52 -34.14
C HIS A 617 5.76 -9.10 -34.21
N ASP A 618 6.35 -9.10 -35.39
CA ASP A 618 7.59 -9.80 -35.73
C ASP A 618 8.79 -9.46 -34.85
N ASN A 619 8.98 -8.20 -34.46
CA ASN A 619 10.02 -7.78 -33.50
C ASN A 619 9.95 -8.55 -32.15
N PHE A 620 8.83 -9.17 -31.80
CA PHE A 620 8.71 -10.06 -30.62
C PHE A 620 8.86 -11.56 -30.93
N LYS A 621 9.02 -11.98 -32.20
CA LYS A 621 9.29 -13.39 -32.56
C LYS A 621 10.63 -13.91 -32.02
N ILE A 622 11.52 -13.03 -31.55
CA ILE A 622 12.72 -13.39 -30.77
C ILE A 622 12.40 -13.97 -29.38
N LEU A 623 11.21 -13.68 -28.83
CA LEU A 623 10.75 -14.13 -27.52
C LEU A 623 10.09 -15.51 -27.61
N ASN A 624 10.35 -16.37 -26.64
CA ASN A 624 9.69 -17.66 -26.51
C ASN A 624 8.33 -17.49 -25.81
N LEU A 625 7.41 -16.76 -26.44
CA LEU A 625 6.08 -16.53 -25.87
C LEU A 625 5.35 -17.85 -25.56
N LYS A 626 5.62 -18.95 -26.28
CA LYS A 626 5.09 -20.29 -25.95
C LYS A 626 5.44 -20.75 -24.51
N ARG A 627 6.56 -20.33 -23.91
CA ARG A 627 6.90 -20.62 -22.50
C ARG A 627 5.97 -19.92 -21.48
N ILE A 628 5.24 -18.89 -21.88
CA ILE A 628 4.43 -18.04 -20.99
C ILE A 628 2.96 -17.88 -21.42
N HIS A 629 2.61 -18.16 -22.67
CA HIS A 629 1.32 -17.86 -23.30
C HIS A 629 0.19 -18.87 -23.03
N SER A 630 0.48 -20.07 -22.50
CA SER A 630 -0.40 -21.26 -22.44
C SER A 630 -1.86 -20.99 -22.02
N GLY A 631 -2.74 -20.70 -22.99
CA GLY A 631 -4.17 -20.40 -22.79
C GLY A 631 -4.47 -19.05 -22.11
N ARG A 632 -3.58 -18.04 -22.21
CA ARG A 632 -3.60 -16.88 -21.29
C ARG A 632 -4.19 -15.56 -21.83
N GLY A 633 -4.43 -15.45 -23.13
CA GLY A 633 -5.01 -14.26 -23.77
C GLY A 633 -4.15 -13.70 -24.89
N ILE A 634 -4.66 -12.65 -25.55
CA ILE A 634 -3.98 -11.94 -26.65
C ILE A 634 -2.79 -11.15 -26.10
N PHE A 635 -1.62 -11.29 -26.71
CA PHE A 635 -0.43 -10.50 -26.37
C PHE A 635 -0.57 -9.04 -26.85
N LEU A 636 -0.30 -8.06 -25.99
CA LEU A 636 -0.52 -6.64 -26.29
C LEU A 636 0.57 -5.96 -27.14
N ASN A 637 1.51 -6.72 -27.73
CA ASN A 637 2.62 -6.18 -28.55
C ASN A 637 3.42 -5.05 -27.86
N GLN A 638 3.55 -5.20 -26.55
CA GLN A 638 4.39 -4.42 -25.66
C GLN A 638 4.92 -5.33 -24.55
N LEU A 639 6.10 -5.01 -24.02
CA LEU A 639 6.62 -5.59 -22.79
C LEU A 639 7.07 -4.47 -21.85
N TYR A 640 7.23 -4.80 -20.58
CA TYR A 640 7.91 -3.92 -19.63
C TYR A 640 9.19 -4.60 -19.14
N THR A 641 10.31 -3.89 -19.01
CA THR A 641 11.58 -4.48 -18.54
C THR A 641 12.37 -3.57 -17.60
N ASP A 642 13.05 -4.16 -16.61
CA ASP A 642 14.04 -3.50 -15.72
C ASP A 642 15.50 -3.77 -16.13
N GLY A 643 15.72 -4.23 -17.37
CA GLY A 643 17.03 -4.56 -17.93
C GLY A 643 17.55 -5.96 -17.52
N TYR A 644 16.85 -6.66 -16.63
CA TYR A 644 17.19 -8.02 -16.19
C TYR A 644 16.00 -8.97 -16.31
N SER A 645 14.82 -8.48 -15.92
CA SER A 645 13.56 -9.22 -15.92
C SER A 645 12.50 -8.49 -16.75
N VAL A 646 11.54 -9.26 -17.25
CA VAL A 646 10.51 -8.80 -18.18
C VAL A 646 9.13 -9.15 -17.65
N CYS A 647 8.21 -8.19 -17.76
CA CYS A 647 6.79 -8.35 -17.51
C CYS A 647 6.07 -8.34 -18.86
N VAL A 648 5.45 -9.47 -19.21
CA VAL A 648 4.79 -9.68 -20.51
C VAL A 648 3.27 -9.73 -20.30
N PRO A 649 2.49 -8.80 -20.86
CA PRO A 649 1.06 -8.71 -20.62
C PRO A 649 0.19 -9.38 -21.69
N PHE A 650 -0.86 -10.04 -21.23
CA PHE A 650 -1.86 -10.73 -22.04
C PHE A 650 -3.27 -10.27 -21.65
N LYS A 651 -4.06 -9.83 -22.62
CA LYS A 651 -5.44 -9.37 -22.43
C LYS A 651 -6.42 -10.49 -22.79
N LYS A 652 -7.39 -10.75 -21.93
CA LYS A 652 -8.39 -11.81 -22.10
C LYS A 652 -9.77 -11.31 -21.67
N MET A 653 -10.83 -12.00 -22.11
CA MET A 653 -12.15 -11.79 -21.50
C MET A 653 -12.08 -12.06 -19.98
N SER A 654 -12.84 -11.30 -19.19
CA SER A 654 -13.29 -11.86 -17.92
C SER A 654 -14.12 -13.10 -18.22
N GLY A 655 -13.71 -14.26 -17.71
CA GLY A 655 -14.69 -15.32 -17.52
C GLY A 655 -15.86 -14.79 -16.68
N ALA A 656 -17.05 -15.36 -16.89
CA ALA A 656 -18.22 -15.09 -16.07
C ALA A 656 -17.88 -15.21 -14.57
N SER A 657 -18.73 -14.65 -13.72
CA SER A 657 -18.64 -14.86 -12.27
C SER A 657 -18.42 -16.35 -11.99
N ILE A 658 -17.34 -16.66 -11.28
CA ILE A 658 -17.12 -18.01 -10.77
C ILE A 658 -18.40 -18.40 -10.03
N GLY A 659 -18.93 -19.61 -10.28
CA GLY A 659 -20.04 -20.15 -9.50
C GLY A 659 -19.76 -20.04 -8.01
N GLN A 660 -20.81 -20.06 -7.18
CA GLN A 660 -20.66 -19.77 -5.74
C GLN A 660 -19.49 -20.60 -5.15
N PRO A 661 -18.57 -19.97 -4.40
CA PRO A 661 -17.43 -20.69 -3.84
C PRO A 661 -17.92 -21.87 -2.99
N LEU A 662 -17.34 -23.05 -3.23
CA LEU A 662 -17.68 -24.29 -2.52
C LEU A 662 -17.72 -24.04 -1.00
N ARG A 663 -18.87 -24.35 -0.40
CA ARG A 663 -19.12 -24.29 1.03
C ARG A 663 -18.95 -25.68 1.65
N LEU A 664 -18.86 -25.74 2.97
CA LEU A 664 -18.85 -27.03 3.70
C LEU A 664 -20.17 -27.80 3.53
N THR A 665 -21.29 -27.10 3.41
CA THR A 665 -22.62 -27.66 3.09
C THR A 665 -22.71 -28.34 1.72
N ASP A 666 -21.77 -28.05 0.82
CA ASP A 666 -21.77 -28.56 -0.55
C ASP A 666 -20.97 -29.88 -0.67
N ILE A 667 -20.40 -30.35 0.46
CA ILE A 667 -19.63 -31.59 0.58
C ILE A 667 -20.44 -32.55 1.45
N SER A 668 -20.87 -33.69 0.89
CA SER A 668 -21.66 -34.65 1.66
C SER A 668 -20.81 -35.30 2.78
N PRO A 669 -21.42 -35.71 3.91
CA PRO A 669 -20.71 -36.37 5.00
C PRO A 669 -19.87 -37.57 4.58
N VAL A 670 -20.41 -38.41 3.69
CA VAL A 670 -19.73 -39.58 3.12
C VAL A 670 -18.51 -39.19 2.28
N ALA A 671 -18.59 -38.10 1.50
CA ALA A 671 -17.45 -37.61 0.73
C ALA A 671 -16.36 -37.03 1.66
N MET A 672 -16.76 -36.34 2.74
CA MET A 672 -15.82 -35.75 3.70
C MET A 672 -15.02 -36.82 4.47
N GLN A 673 -15.62 -37.97 4.79
CA GLN A 673 -14.93 -39.12 5.41
C GLN A 673 -13.79 -39.68 4.53
N GLN A 674 -13.82 -39.43 3.22
CA GLN A 674 -12.81 -39.90 2.25
C GLN A 674 -11.69 -38.86 1.98
N MET A 675 -11.65 -37.74 2.73
CA MET A 675 -10.71 -36.64 2.55
C MET A 675 -9.74 -36.48 3.74
N ASP A 676 -8.53 -35.99 3.47
CA ASP A 676 -7.58 -35.56 4.51
C ASP A 676 -7.98 -34.14 4.96
N VAL A 677 -8.82 -34.05 6.00
CA VAL A 677 -9.42 -32.80 6.47
C VAL A 677 -8.40 -31.98 7.28
N TRP A 678 -8.24 -30.70 6.94
CA TRP A 678 -7.39 -29.75 7.66
C TRP A 678 -8.17 -28.53 8.11
N GLY A 679 -8.31 -28.34 9.43
CA GLY A 679 -8.72 -27.05 9.99
C GLY A 679 -7.53 -26.10 10.05
N ILE A 680 -7.67 -24.88 9.50
CA ILE A 680 -6.56 -23.95 9.27
C ILE A 680 -6.87 -22.56 9.84
N ASP A 681 -6.09 -22.12 10.83
CA ASP A 681 -6.10 -20.77 11.41
C ASP A 681 -5.10 -19.84 10.67
N PRO A 682 -5.57 -18.75 10.02
CA PRO A 682 -4.74 -17.81 9.25
C PRO A 682 -4.18 -16.63 10.09
N GLY A 683 -3.07 -16.85 10.79
CA GLY A 683 -2.49 -15.90 11.75
C GLY A 683 -1.72 -14.66 11.22
N VAL A 684 -1.02 -13.98 12.15
CA VAL A 684 -0.21 -12.77 11.90
C VAL A 684 1.30 -13.02 12.04
N THR A 685 1.72 -13.79 13.05
CA THR A 685 3.12 -14.25 13.19
C THR A 685 3.40 -15.39 12.23
N ASP A 686 2.48 -16.34 12.17
CA ASP A 686 2.47 -17.47 11.25
C ASP A 686 1.48 -17.20 10.12
N ILE A 687 1.79 -17.69 8.92
CA ILE A 687 0.91 -17.58 7.74
C ILE A 687 -0.33 -18.46 7.92
N PHE A 688 -0.10 -19.64 8.51
CA PHE A 688 -1.14 -20.52 8.99
C PHE A 688 -0.61 -21.43 10.11
N VAL A 689 -1.53 -21.90 10.96
CA VAL A 689 -1.40 -23.13 11.75
C VAL A 689 -2.55 -24.04 11.35
N ALA A 690 -2.28 -25.32 11.14
CA ALA A 690 -3.23 -26.29 10.61
C ALA A 690 -3.18 -27.61 11.39
N SER A 691 -4.36 -28.18 11.65
CA SER A 691 -4.56 -29.44 12.40
C SER A 691 -5.45 -30.39 11.61
N ASN A 692 -5.13 -31.69 11.60
CA ASN A 692 -5.92 -32.74 10.92
C ASN A 692 -6.71 -33.66 11.86
N SER A 693 -6.96 -33.20 13.09
CA SER A 693 -7.92 -33.84 13.98
C SER A 693 -8.31 -32.89 15.11
N SER A 694 -9.57 -33.02 15.54
CA SER A 694 -10.11 -32.54 16.81
C SER A 694 -11.07 -33.61 17.34
N ASP A 695 -11.58 -33.45 18.55
CA ASP A 695 -12.63 -34.31 19.10
C ASP A 695 -13.98 -33.56 19.04
N PRO A 696 -14.92 -33.92 18.14
CA PRO A 696 -16.20 -33.22 18.02
C PRO A 696 -17.12 -33.44 19.23
N ARG A 697 -16.98 -34.55 19.96
CA ARG A 697 -17.81 -34.82 21.15
C ARG A 697 -17.55 -33.84 22.29
N ALA A 698 -16.41 -33.15 22.30
CA ALA A 698 -16.09 -32.14 23.28
C ALA A 698 -17.08 -30.94 23.31
N TYR A 699 -17.84 -30.69 22.23
CA TYR A 699 -18.76 -29.55 22.08
C TYR A 699 -20.25 -29.92 22.19
N LEU A 700 -20.56 -31.18 22.49
CA LEU A 700 -21.92 -31.73 22.61
C LEU A 700 -22.24 -32.04 24.08
N SER A 701 -23.53 -32.09 24.45
CA SER A 701 -23.90 -32.68 25.74
C SER A 701 -23.92 -34.22 25.63
N PRO A 702 -23.85 -34.98 26.74
CA PRO A 702 -23.98 -36.43 26.71
C PRO A 702 -25.33 -36.94 26.17
N ALA A 703 -26.37 -36.11 26.18
CA ALA A 703 -27.68 -36.43 25.59
C ALA A 703 -27.71 -36.14 24.07
N ASP A 704 -26.90 -35.17 23.61
CA ASP A 704 -26.82 -34.74 22.21
C ASP A 704 -25.69 -35.46 21.44
N LEU A 705 -25.45 -36.74 21.73
CA LEU A 705 -24.43 -37.56 21.06
C LEU A 705 -25.07 -38.41 19.94
N PRO A 706 -25.11 -37.93 18.68
CA PRO A 706 -25.58 -38.73 17.56
C PRO A 706 -24.60 -39.86 17.24
N ASP A 707 -25.11 -40.95 16.68
CA ASP A 707 -24.31 -42.01 16.05
C ASP A 707 -23.85 -41.60 14.63
N GLU A 708 -23.27 -40.40 14.54
CA GLU A 708 -22.76 -39.81 13.31
C GLU A 708 -21.26 -40.09 13.16
N PRO A 709 -20.81 -40.85 12.14
CA PRO A 709 -19.39 -41.19 11.99
C PRO A 709 -18.47 -39.97 11.81
N LEU A 710 -18.98 -38.84 11.32
CA LEU A 710 -18.23 -37.58 11.28
C LEU A 710 -17.97 -36.97 12.67
N LEU A 711 -18.78 -37.30 13.68
CA LEU A 711 -18.69 -36.78 15.04
C LEU A 711 -18.11 -37.78 16.04
N ALA A 712 -17.73 -38.97 15.57
CA ALA A 712 -17.02 -39.96 16.36
C ALA A 712 -15.67 -39.43 16.88
N THR A 713 -15.33 -39.80 18.12
CA THR A 713 -14.02 -39.51 18.72
C THR A 713 -12.92 -40.20 17.89
N PRO A 714 -11.87 -39.48 17.44
CA PRO A 714 -10.83 -40.08 16.60
C PRO A 714 -10.07 -41.18 17.36
N PRO A 715 -9.76 -42.33 16.74
CA PRO A 715 -9.13 -43.48 17.42
C PRO A 715 -7.69 -43.21 17.89
N ASN A 716 -7.13 -42.05 17.58
CA ASN A 716 -5.88 -41.57 18.16
C ASN A 716 -6.01 -40.07 18.51
N PRO A 717 -5.80 -39.65 19.78
CA PRO A 717 -5.85 -38.24 20.18
C PRO A 717 -4.61 -37.44 19.70
N ARG A 718 -3.54 -38.13 19.25
CA ARG A 718 -2.39 -37.47 18.61
C ARG A 718 -2.73 -37.17 17.15
N HIS A 719 -2.35 -35.97 16.72
CA HIS A 719 -2.69 -35.41 15.41
C HIS A 719 -1.49 -34.67 14.82
N GLN A 720 -1.44 -34.51 13.50
CA GLN A 720 -0.39 -33.74 12.84
C GLN A 720 -0.65 -32.22 13.01
N ILE A 721 0.42 -31.44 13.17
CA ILE A 721 0.37 -29.97 13.13
C ILE A 721 1.27 -29.45 12.01
N ARG A 722 0.65 -28.89 10.97
CA ARG A 722 1.35 -28.20 9.87
C ARG A 722 1.34 -26.69 10.17
N ARG A 723 2.48 -26.01 10.07
CA ARG A 723 2.61 -24.56 10.31
C ARG A 723 3.65 -23.94 9.40
N PHE A 724 3.52 -22.66 9.07
CA PHE A 724 4.53 -21.95 8.29
C PHE A 724 4.64 -20.49 8.72
N SER A 725 5.82 -20.07 9.19
CA SER A 725 5.93 -18.74 9.81
C SER A 725 6.15 -17.61 8.79
N SER A 726 5.72 -16.38 9.12
CA SER A 726 6.05 -15.22 8.28
C SER A 726 7.56 -14.97 8.22
N ALA A 727 8.30 -15.27 9.30
CA ALA A 727 9.75 -15.19 9.32
C ALA A 727 10.40 -16.21 8.37
N GLU A 728 9.92 -17.45 8.40
CA GLU A 728 10.33 -18.56 7.53
C GLU A 728 10.05 -18.25 6.05
N TYR A 729 8.91 -17.62 5.74
CA TYR A 729 8.62 -17.14 4.37
C TYR A 729 9.69 -16.16 3.87
N TYR A 730 10.02 -15.12 4.65
CA TYR A 730 11.04 -14.14 4.24
C TYR A 730 12.48 -14.71 4.21
N VAL A 731 12.74 -15.83 4.91
CA VAL A 731 13.99 -16.60 4.78
C VAL A 731 13.98 -17.45 3.51
N LYS A 732 13.03 -18.39 3.37
CA LYS A 732 12.97 -19.35 2.26
C LYS A 732 12.71 -18.69 0.90
N ALA A 733 12.12 -17.50 0.86
CA ALA A 733 11.95 -16.70 -0.35
C ALA A 733 13.16 -15.78 -0.69
N GLY A 734 14.21 -15.76 0.12
CA GLY A 734 15.48 -15.07 -0.16
C GLY A 734 15.62 -13.65 0.39
N TYR A 735 14.53 -13.01 0.83
CA TYR A 735 14.53 -11.58 1.20
C TYR A 735 15.56 -11.22 2.28
N ARG A 736 15.73 -12.04 3.33
CA ARG A 736 16.75 -11.77 4.36
C ARG A 736 18.17 -11.80 3.80
N LYS A 737 18.48 -12.74 2.90
CA LYS A 737 19.79 -12.80 2.23
C LYS A 737 20.00 -11.58 1.35
N THR A 738 18.99 -11.14 0.59
CA THR A 738 19.07 -9.88 -0.18
C THR A 738 19.33 -8.66 0.70
N VAL A 739 18.64 -8.52 1.84
CA VAL A 739 18.86 -7.37 2.74
C VAL A 739 20.26 -7.40 3.34
N ALA A 740 20.76 -8.57 3.76
CA ALA A 740 22.12 -8.73 4.26
C ALA A 740 23.17 -8.40 3.17
N ASN A 741 23.03 -8.96 1.96
CA ASN A 741 23.90 -8.66 0.82
C ASN A 741 23.93 -7.16 0.51
N ILE A 742 22.76 -6.50 0.39
CA ILE A 742 22.70 -5.06 0.08
C ILE A 742 23.31 -4.22 1.21
N LYS A 743 23.13 -4.60 2.50
CA LYS A 743 23.79 -3.91 3.61
C LYS A 743 25.32 -4.02 3.52
N ALA A 744 25.84 -5.24 3.32
CA ALA A 744 27.28 -5.47 3.18
C ALA A 744 27.86 -4.72 1.96
N TRP A 745 27.17 -4.77 0.81
CA TRP A 745 27.58 -4.02 -0.38
C TRP A 745 27.56 -2.51 -0.16
N LYS A 746 26.58 -1.95 0.58
CA LYS A 746 26.58 -0.50 0.89
C LYS A 746 27.80 -0.09 1.70
N GLN A 747 28.16 -0.87 2.72
CA GLN A 747 29.34 -0.63 3.55
C GLN A 747 30.63 -0.76 2.72
N GLN A 748 30.74 -1.80 1.88
CA GLN A 748 31.89 -2.03 1.00
C GLN A 748 32.14 -0.90 -0.02
N HIS A 749 31.08 -0.23 -0.52
CA HIS A 749 31.18 0.78 -1.59
C HIS A 749 31.07 2.23 -1.10
N GLY A 750 31.06 2.46 0.23
CA GLY A 750 30.92 3.79 0.83
C GLY A 750 29.56 4.45 0.57
N ILE A 751 28.50 3.66 0.41
CA ILE A 751 27.15 4.13 0.02
C ILE A 751 26.32 4.50 1.25
N THR A 752 26.61 3.95 2.43
CA THR A 752 25.89 4.31 3.67
C THR A 752 26.19 5.76 4.04
N GLU A 753 27.45 6.13 3.91
CA GLU A 753 28.06 7.42 4.21
C GLU A 753 27.51 8.49 3.26
N ILE A 754 27.47 8.17 1.96
CA ILE A 754 26.81 8.99 0.92
C ILE A 754 25.31 9.14 1.16
N GLU A 755 24.62 8.10 1.62
CA GLU A 755 23.19 8.21 1.93
C GLU A 755 22.90 9.00 3.21
N SER A 756 23.87 9.05 4.13
CA SER A 756 23.83 9.85 5.35
C SER A 756 24.25 11.31 5.15
N SER A 757 24.98 11.67 4.09
CA SER A 757 25.29 13.08 3.78
C SER A 757 24.13 13.84 3.14
N PHE A 758 23.11 13.15 2.59
CA PHE A 758 21.96 13.82 1.98
C PHE A 758 21.06 14.50 3.02
N GLY A 759 20.85 15.80 2.85
CA GLY A 759 19.68 16.49 3.39
C GLY A 759 18.35 15.86 2.92
N SER A 760 17.25 16.17 3.61
CA SER A 760 15.94 15.60 3.30
C SER A 760 15.18 16.48 2.28
N PRO A 761 14.71 15.96 1.14
CA PRO A 761 13.86 16.70 0.18
C PRO A 761 12.41 16.84 0.67
N LYS A 762 12.24 17.02 1.97
CA LYS A 762 10.97 17.14 2.69
C LYS A 762 10.99 18.45 3.46
N THR A 763 11.15 19.52 2.71
CA THR A 763 11.45 20.86 3.20
C THR A 763 10.90 21.86 2.19
N SER A 764 10.44 22.99 2.68
CA SER A 764 10.07 24.19 1.93
C SER A 764 11.25 25.17 1.80
N VAL A 765 12.22 25.08 2.71
CA VAL A 765 13.39 25.95 2.79
C VAL A 765 14.29 25.76 1.56
N ARG A 766 14.43 26.81 0.76
CA ARG A 766 15.13 26.74 -0.52
C ARG A 766 16.58 26.28 -0.40
N GLN A 767 17.35 26.81 0.57
CA GLN A 767 18.76 26.41 0.75
C GLN A 767 18.89 24.89 0.99
N ASN A 768 17.95 24.29 1.74
CA ASN A 768 17.96 22.86 2.02
C ASN A 768 17.67 22.02 0.75
N ILE A 769 16.80 22.50 -0.14
CA ILE A 769 16.58 21.87 -1.46
C ILE A 769 17.81 22.02 -2.35
N THR A 770 18.40 23.22 -2.46
CA THR A 770 19.60 23.45 -3.27
C THR A 770 20.78 22.60 -2.79
N ALA A 771 21.00 22.51 -1.47
CA ALA A 771 22.01 21.64 -0.88
C ALA A 771 21.74 20.15 -1.17
N TYR A 772 20.50 19.69 -1.01
CA TYR A 772 20.10 18.32 -1.37
C TYR A 772 20.37 18.03 -2.85
N ILE A 773 19.96 18.90 -3.77
CA ILE A 773 20.14 18.72 -5.22
C ILE A 773 21.62 18.68 -5.58
N THR A 774 22.42 19.61 -5.06
CA THR A 774 23.87 19.70 -5.28
C THR A 774 24.55 18.40 -4.88
N GLU A 775 24.33 17.95 -3.64
CA GLU A 775 24.90 16.72 -3.11
C GLU A 775 24.39 15.48 -3.88
N LYS A 776 23.11 15.49 -4.29
CA LYS A 776 22.52 14.39 -5.07
C LYS A 776 23.15 14.24 -6.44
N LEU A 777 23.42 15.34 -7.13
CA LEU A 777 24.06 15.35 -8.45
C LEU A 777 25.56 15.06 -8.36
N ARG A 778 26.24 15.53 -7.30
CA ARG A 778 27.65 15.20 -7.00
C ARG A 778 27.88 13.69 -6.79
N HIS A 779 26.86 12.95 -6.36
CA HIS A 779 26.93 11.51 -6.11
C HIS A 779 26.06 10.64 -7.03
N LEU A 780 25.41 11.23 -8.05
CA LEU A 780 24.40 10.52 -8.84
C LEU A 780 24.96 9.27 -9.54
N ASP A 781 26.07 9.37 -10.28
CA ASP A 781 26.57 8.23 -11.06
C ASP A 781 27.06 7.06 -10.18
N ARG A 782 27.68 7.33 -9.02
CA ARG A 782 28.01 6.29 -8.02
C ARG A 782 26.76 5.58 -7.50
N LEU A 783 25.69 6.35 -7.20
CA LEU A 783 24.41 5.79 -6.78
C LEU A 783 23.71 5.01 -7.89
N LEU A 784 23.76 5.48 -9.14
CA LEU A 784 23.14 4.81 -10.28
C LEU A 784 23.85 3.50 -10.61
N LEU A 785 25.17 3.45 -10.51
CA LEU A 785 25.95 2.21 -10.64
C LEU A 785 25.55 1.21 -9.55
N PHE A 786 25.61 1.61 -8.27
CA PHE A 786 25.27 0.74 -7.13
C PHE A 786 23.83 0.21 -7.18
N TYR A 787 22.86 1.07 -7.52
CA TYR A 787 21.45 0.70 -7.67
C TYR A 787 21.09 0.17 -9.07
N GLY A 788 22.10 -0.28 -9.83
CA GLY A 788 21.99 -0.93 -11.12
C GLY A 788 21.67 -2.43 -11.05
N GLN A 789 22.37 -3.21 -11.86
CA GLN A 789 22.02 -4.57 -12.26
C GLN A 789 21.79 -5.56 -11.10
N ASP A 790 22.69 -5.60 -10.13
CA ASP A 790 22.75 -6.71 -9.18
C ASP A 790 21.61 -6.65 -8.16
N ILE A 791 21.16 -5.44 -7.82
CA ILE A 791 19.96 -5.24 -7.00
C ILE A 791 18.69 -5.66 -7.77
N GLN A 792 18.67 -5.55 -9.10
CA GLN A 792 17.59 -6.05 -9.95
C GLN A 792 17.62 -7.57 -10.07
N GLN A 793 18.80 -8.18 -10.16
CA GLN A 793 18.96 -9.64 -10.06
C GLN A 793 18.47 -10.15 -8.69
N LEU A 794 18.90 -9.56 -7.58
CA LEU A 794 18.43 -9.93 -6.24
C LEU A 794 16.90 -9.76 -6.09
N ARG A 795 16.32 -8.68 -6.62
CA ARG A 795 14.86 -8.49 -6.66
C ARG A 795 14.14 -9.57 -7.48
N PHE A 796 14.68 -9.97 -8.63
CA PHE A 796 14.12 -11.07 -9.41
C PHE A 796 14.26 -12.43 -8.70
N LEU A 797 15.38 -12.68 -8.03
CA LEU A 797 15.59 -13.87 -7.21
C LEU A 797 14.60 -13.93 -6.04
N ASN A 798 14.30 -12.81 -5.38
CA ASN A 798 13.24 -12.75 -4.36
C ASN A 798 11.84 -13.00 -4.95
N TYR A 799 11.55 -12.49 -6.15
CA TYR A 799 10.30 -12.82 -6.84
C TYR A 799 10.20 -14.32 -7.11
N ARG A 800 11.26 -14.94 -7.69
CA ARG A 800 11.33 -16.39 -7.93
C ARG A 800 11.20 -17.19 -6.63
N GLY A 801 11.93 -16.81 -5.59
CA GLY A 801 11.87 -17.41 -4.26
C GLY A 801 10.48 -17.34 -3.66
N ALA A 802 9.81 -16.19 -3.77
CA ALA A 802 8.43 -16.02 -3.34
C ALA A 802 7.44 -16.93 -4.11
N GLN A 803 7.65 -17.18 -5.41
CA GLN A 803 6.83 -18.17 -6.14
C GLN A 803 7.14 -19.61 -5.73
N LEU A 804 8.41 -19.95 -5.51
CA LEU A 804 8.80 -21.29 -5.02
C LEU A 804 8.26 -21.56 -3.61
N VAL A 805 8.19 -20.55 -2.73
CA VAL A 805 7.55 -20.67 -1.41
C VAL A 805 6.03 -20.74 -1.53
N ASN A 806 5.38 -19.96 -2.40
CA ASN A 806 3.94 -20.10 -2.65
C ASN A 806 3.56 -21.56 -3.03
N HIS A 807 4.36 -22.19 -3.87
CA HIS A 807 4.19 -23.59 -4.26
C HIS A 807 4.46 -24.58 -3.11
N ASP A 808 5.47 -24.31 -2.27
CA ASP A 808 5.76 -25.10 -1.05
C ASP A 808 4.60 -25.03 -0.03
N LEU A 809 3.96 -23.86 0.13
CA LEU A 809 2.79 -23.67 1.00
C LEU A 809 1.60 -24.56 0.60
N VAL A 810 1.48 -24.90 -0.69
CA VAL A 810 0.49 -25.87 -1.18
C VAL A 810 0.99 -27.30 -0.95
N LYS A 811 2.22 -27.60 -1.37
CA LYS A 811 2.81 -28.94 -1.25
C LYS A 811 2.88 -29.47 0.19
N ILE A 812 3.00 -28.59 1.18
CA ILE A 812 2.86 -28.95 2.61
C ILE A 812 1.58 -29.77 2.91
N PHE A 813 0.49 -29.55 2.15
CA PHE A 813 -0.74 -30.32 2.30
C PHE A 813 -0.84 -31.56 1.41
N VAL A 814 -0.08 -31.63 0.31
CA VAL A 814 -0.16 -32.71 -0.70
C VAL A 814 0.91 -33.80 -0.48
N ASP A 815 2.16 -33.41 -0.23
CA ASP A 815 3.30 -34.33 -0.07
C ASP A 815 4.21 -33.96 1.13
N GLY A 816 3.73 -33.06 1.99
CA GLY A 816 4.51 -32.47 3.10
C GLY A 816 5.48 -31.37 2.66
N GLY A 817 5.68 -31.17 1.35
CA GLY A 817 6.64 -30.22 0.80
C GLY A 817 8.07 -30.44 1.30
N ARG A 818 8.92 -29.43 1.16
CA ARG A 818 10.32 -29.51 1.63
C ARG A 818 10.47 -29.46 3.15
N LYS A 819 9.37 -29.28 3.90
CA LYS A 819 9.36 -29.09 5.35
C LYS A 819 9.00 -30.36 6.12
N TYR A 820 8.06 -31.13 5.61
CA TYR A 820 7.51 -32.31 6.29
C TYR A 820 7.78 -33.62 5.54
N GLY A 821 7.94 -33.59 4.21
CA GLY A 821 8.20 -34.77 3.39
C GLY A 821 9.61 -35.37 3.59
N SER A 822 9.84 -36.55 3.01
CA SER A 822 10.98 -37.45 3.30
C SER A 822 12.39 -36.84 3.11
N HIS A 823 12.53 -35.74 2.37
CA HIS A 823 13.82 -35.04 2.18
C HIS A 823 14.18 -34.06 3.32
N ALA A 824 13.34 -33.92 4.35
CA ALA A 824 13.55 -32.95 5.44
C ALA A 824 14.81 -33.23 6.28
N SER A 825 15.30 -34.48 6.33
CA SER A 825 16.50 -34.90 7.05
C SER A 825 17.74 -34.07 6.69
N ASN A 826 17.99 -33.85 5.40
CA ASN A 826 19.17 -33.13 4.90
C ASN A 826 19.05 -31.60 5.01
N TYR A 827 17.85 -31.04 5.20
CA TYR A 827 17.64 -29.58 5.28
C TYR A 827 17.46 -29.06 6.71
N ASN A 828 17.02 -29.89 7.66
CA ASN A 828 16.74 -29.46 9.03
C ASN A 828 17.97 -29.01 9.83
N SER A 829 19.20 -29.41 9.44
CA SER A 829 20.43 -28.92 10.06
C SER A 829 20.60 -27.40 9.91
N HIS A 830 20.30 -26.86 8.72
CA HIS A 830 20.54 -25.44 8.41
C HIS A 830 19.50 -24.50 9.04
N ASP A 831 18.20 -24.86 9.04
CA ASP A 831 17.18 -24.07 9.75
C ASP A 831 17.40 -24.12 11.28
N THR A 832 17.88 -25.25 11.81
CA THR A 832 18.24 -25.40 13.24
C THR A 832 19.52 -24.65 13.61
N TYR A 833 20.46 -24.49 12.67
CA TYR A 833 21.65 -23.66 12.82
C TYR A 833 21.30 -22.17 12.80
N MET A 834 20.63 -21.71 11.73
CA MET A 834 20.30 -20.29 11.51
C MET A 834 19.35 -19.72 12.58
N SER A 835 18.45 -20.52 13.14
CA SER A 835 17.59 -20.09 14.26
C SER A 835 18.35 -19.87 15.57
N ARG A 836 19.53 -20.48 15.74
CA ARG A 836 20.43 -20.29 16.90
C ARG A 836 21.35 -19.08 16.77
N LEU A 837 21.40 -18.40 15.63
CA LEU A 837 22.22 -17.20 15.44
C LEU A 837 21.48 -15.91 15.85
N ASN A 838 22.25 -14.94 16.34
CA ASN A 838 21.89 -13.55 16.57
C ASN A 838 21.95 -12.74 15.25
N GLU A 839 21.59 -11.45 15.28
CA GLU A 839 21.55 -10.59 14.08
C GLU A 839 22.93 -10.17 13.55
N ASP A 840 23.97 -10.36 14.36
CA ASP A 840 25.41 -10.20 14.06
C ASP A 840 26.07 -11.50 13.52
N GLY A 841 25.36 -12.64 13.55
CA GLY A 841 25.91 -13.96 13.21
C GLY A 841 26.53 -14.74 14.38
N SER A 842 26.54 -14.21 15.60
CA SER A 842 27.02 -14.92 16.80
C SER A 842 26.00 -15.97 17.28
N PHE A 843 26.44 -17.00 18.00
CA PHE A 843 25.52 -18.00 18.59
C PHE A 843 24.82 -17.46 19.84
N LYS A 844 23.50 -17.66 19.92
CA LYS A 844 22.69 -17.41 21.12
C LYS A 844 23.21 -18.28 22.27
N SER A 845 23.81 -17.64 23.27
CA SER A 845 24.30 -18.35 24.46
C SER A 845 23.13 -18.99 25.20
N ARG A 846 23.22 -20.31 25.41
CA ARG A 846 22.35 -20.98 26.38
C ARG A 846 22.80 -20.54 27.77
N ARG A 847 21.90 -19.92 28.54
CA ARG A 847 22.04 -19.79 29.98
C ARG A 847 22.04 -21.19 30.60
N ARG A 848 23.20 -21.83 30.70
CA ARG A 848 23.40 -23.06 31.47
C ARG A 848 23.14 -22.67 32.94
N GLN A 849 21.95 -22.96 33.45
CA GLN A 849 21.76 -23.03 34.90
C GLN A 849 22.69 -24.14 35.40
N HIS A 850 23.36 -23.90 36.53
CA HIS A 850 24.34 -24.84 37.07
C HIS A 850 23.62 -26.13 37.47
N ALA A 851 24.09 -27.25 36.92
CA ALA A 851 23.64 -28.56 37.36
C ALA A 851 24.40 -28.89 38.66
N HIS A 852 23.73 -28.79 39.81
CA HIS A 852 24.22 -29.45 41.00
C HIS A 852 24.09 -30.97 40.79
N PRO A 853 25.12 -31.77 41.13
CA PRO A 853 24.99 -33.21 41.11
C PRO A 853 24.08 -33.64 42.27
N SER A 854 23.04 -34.40 41.95
CA SER A 854 22.26 -35.16 42.93
C SER A 854 22.27 -36.65 42.52
N PRO A 855 22.18 -37.59 43.47
CA PRO A 855 22.51 -38.99 43.21
C PRO A 855 21.61 -39.67 42.16
N LEU A 856 22.14 -40.73 41.57
CA LEU A 856 21.44 -41.61 40.63
C LEU A 856 20.27 -42.32 41.34
N GLN A 857 19.04 -41.90 41.03
CA GLN A 857 17.86 -42.77 41.12
C GLN A 857 17.19 -42.84 39.75
N PRO A 858 16.67 -44.02 39.33
CA PRO A 858 16.05 -44.20 38.02
C PRO A 858 14.66 -43.57 37.97
N SER A 859 14.60 -42.24 37.82
CA SER A 859 13.33 -41.51 37.76
C SER A 859 12.49 -41.95 36.56
N GLU A 860 11.22 -42.28 36.82
CA GLU A 860 10.25 -42.75 35.83
C GLU A 860 10.11 -41.80 34.62
N THR A 861 9.72 -42.37 33.48
CA THR A 861 9.64 -41.63 32.21
C THR A 861 8.63 -40.47 32.28
N ARG A 862 9.11 -39.24 32.04
CA ARG A 862 8.31 -38.00 31.95
C ARG A 862 7.36 -37.96 30.73
N ASN A 863 6.39 -38.86 30.68
CA ASN A 863 5.47 -39.09 29.55
C ASN A 863 4.28 -38.12 29.47
N GLY A 864 4.20 -37.11 30.34
CA GLY A 864 3.06 -36.17 30.41
C GLY A 864 3.04 -35.01 29.40
N LYS A 865 3.99 -34.90 28.46
CA LYS A 865 4.05 -33.78 27.50
C LYS A 865 3.56 -34.18 26.11
N TRP A 866 2.37 -33.68 25.73
CA TRP A 866 1.83 -33.82 24.38
C TRP A 866 2.78 -33.29 23.31
N ARG A 867 2.81 -33.96 22.15
CA ARG A 867 3.57 -33.59 20.96
C ARG A 867 2.71 -33.88 19.71
N PRO A 868 2.85 -33.10 18.62
CA PRO A 868 2.27 -33.46 17.33
C PRO A 868 2.79 -34.82 16.85
N LEU A 869 2.00 -35.49 16.02
CA LEU A 869 2.51 -36.62 15.23
C LEU A 869 3.62 -36.16 14.26
N PRO A 870 4.57 -37.05 13.91
CA PRO A 870 5.44 -36.83 12.76
C PRO A 870 4.59 -36.74 11.47
N PHE A 871 5.23 -36.29 10.38
CA PHE A 871 4.58 -36.32 9.07
C PHE A 871 4.20 -37.75 8.68
N GLN A 872 2.95 -37.93 8.27
CA GLN A 872 2.48 -39.11 7.57
C GLN A 872 1.86 -38.62 6.25
N PRO A 873 2.25 -39.19 5.09
CA PRO A 873 1.59 -38.89 3.83
C PRO A 873 0.18 -39.46 3.83
N SER A 874 -0.76 -38.76 3.18
CA SER A 874 -2.10 -39.29 2.89
C SER A 874 -2.25 -39.53 1.39
N THR A 875 -3.02 -40.56 1.04
CA THR A 875 -3.47 -40.82 -0.34
C THR A 875 -4.83 -40.18 -0.64
N GLN A 876 -5.52 -39.67 0.38
CA GLN A 876 -6.80 -38.97 0.25
C GLN A 876 -6.62 -37.55 -0.30
N ILE A 877 -7.69 -36.98 -0.85
CA ILE A 877 -7.72 -35.58 -1.30
C ILE A 877 -7.70 -34.66 -0.08
N PRO A 878 -6.75 -33.70 0.04
CA PRO A 878 -6.76 -32.75 1.15
C PRO A 878 -7.92 -31.74 1.03
N LEU A 879 -8.75 -31.68 2.07
CA LEU A 879 -9.80 -30.68 2.24
C LEU A 879 -9.30 -29.58 3.20
N LEU A 880 -9.05 -28.39 2.65
CA LEU A 880 -8.46 -27.27 3.37
C LEU A 880 -9.57 -26.32 3.87
N CYS A 881 -9.98 -26.50 5.12
CA CYS A 881 -10.99 -25.71 5.79
C CYS A 881 -10.35 -24.51 6.49
N ILE A 882 -10.44 -23.33 5.88
CA ILE A 882 -9.71 -22.14 6.36
C ILE A 882 -10.66 -21.22 7.10
N GLY A 883 -10.33 -20.89 8.36
CA GLY A 883 -11.09 -19.94 9.17
C GLY A 883 -11.39 -18.66 8.39
N ASP A 884 -12.67 -18.29 8.29
CA ASP A 884 -13.15 -17.11 7.56
C ASP A 884 -12.82 -15.79 8.29
N GLY A 885 -12.20 -15.90 9.46
CA GLY A 885 -12.16 -14.94 10.55
C GLY A 885 -11.98 -13.52 10.07
N LYS A 886 -12.96 -12.69 10.40
CA LYS A 886 -13.01 -11.28 10.04
C LYS A 886 -12.06 -10.46 10.93
N PHE A 887 -10.81 -10.90 11.04
CA PHE A 887 -9.67 -10.15 11.58
C PHE A 887 -9.61 -8.80 10.86
N GLY A 888 -10.15 -7.77 11.50
CA GLY A 888 -10.13 -6.42 10.96
C GLY A 888 -8.69 -5.97 10.70
N ARG A 889 -8.46 -5.11 9.69
CA ARG A 889 -7.10 -4.74 9.25
C ARG A 889 -6.35 -3.78 10.21
N ARG A 890 -6.55 -3.94 11.52
CA ARG A 890 -5.71 -3.33 12.57
C ARG A 890 -4.27 -3.81 12.33
N ARG A 891 -3.36 -2.88 12.05
CA ARG A 891 -1.94 -3.15 11.74
C ARG A 891 -1.20 -3.59 13.02
N PHE A 892 -1.26 -4.86 13.40
CA PHE A 892 -0.52 -5.34 14.58
C PHE A 892 1.00 -5.18 14.36
N ASN A 893 1.62 -4.28 15.14
CA ASN A 893 3.05 -3.96 15.12
C ASN A 893 3.66 -3.77 13.71
N LYS A 894 3.04 -2.88 12.91
CA LYS A 894 3.51 -2.43 11.58
C LYS A 894 3.63 -3.51 10.48
N LYS A 895 3.32 -4.78 10.78
CA LYS A 895 3.35 -5.87 9.79
C LYS A 895 2.02 -5.96 9.02
N PRO A 896 2.01 -6.07 7.68
CA PRO A 896 0.78 -6.22 6.93
C PRO A 896 0.23 -7.66 7.02
N LEU A 897 -1.09 -7.81 7.08
CA LEU A 897 -1.86 -9.07 6.96
C LEU A 897 -1.75 -9.73 5.56
N GLY A 898 -0.68 -9.45 4.82
CA GLY A 898 -0.52 -9.80 3.41
C GLY A 898 -0.26 -11.27 3.17
N LEU A 899 0.45 -11.97 4.07
CA LEU A 899 0.87 -13.35 3.84
C LEU A 899 -0.26 -14.37 4.03
N ALA A 900 -1.08 -14.24 5.08
CA ALA A 900 -2.30 -15.06 5.23
C ALA A 900 -3.29 -14.86 4.05
N ASN A 901 -3.51 -13.62 3.63
CA ASN A 901 -4.32 -13.30 2.45
C ASN A 901 -3.68 -13.83 1.14
N ARG A 902 -2.35 -13.86 1.05
CA ARG A 902 -1.62 -14.46 -0.08
C ARG A 902 -1.78 -15.97 -0.08
N PHE A 903 -1.70 -16.64 1.07
CA PHE A 903 -1.97 -18.07 1.22
C PHE A 903 -3.39 -18.42 0.76
N LYS A 904 -4.44 -17.76 1.27
CA LYS A 904 -5.83 -17.96 0.80
C LYS A 904 -5.98 -17.80 -0.72
N LYS A 905 -5.29 -16.83 -1.34
CA LYS A 905 -5.26 -16.67 -2.81
C LYS A 905 -4.51 -17.80 -3.53
N VAL A 906 -3.37 -18.22 -2.99
CA VAL A 906 -2.50 -19.25 -3.58
C VAL A 906 -3.20 -20.62 -3.59
N VAL A 907 -3.79 -21.07 -2.49
CA VAL A 907 -4.45 -22.39 -2.45
C VAL A 907 -5.68 -22.46 -3.36
N ARG A 908 -6.49 -21.39 -3.45
CA ARG A 908 -7.65 -21.31 -4.37
C ARG A 908 -7.25 -21.25 -5.85
N LEU A 909 -6.03 -20.81 -6.17
CA LEU A 909 -5.46 -20.93 -7.51
C LEU A 909 -4.92 -22.35 -7.75
N ALA A 910 -4.35 -22.97 -6.71
CA ALA A 910 -3.76 -24.30 -6.76
C ALA A 910 -4.78 -25.45 -6.85
N GLN A 911 -6.03 -25.26 -6.38
CA GLN A 911 -7.17 -26.17 -6.62
C GLN A 911 -7.46 -26.43 -8.12
N ARG A 912 -6.85 -25.67 -9.04
CA ARG A 912 -6.90 -25.89 -10.50
C ARG A 912 -5.70 -26.67 -11.07
N GLN A 913 -4.80 -27.11 -10.21
CA GLN A 913 -3.47 -27.66 -10.55
C GLN A 913 -3.07 -28.86 -9.68
N PHE A 914 -3.68 -28.99 -8.50
CA PHE A 914 -3.48 -30.06 -7.53
C PHE A 914 -4.85 -30.60 -7.09
N PRO A 915 -4.95 -31.90 -6.77
CA PRO A 915 -6.16 -32.48 -6.19
C PRO A 915 -6.30 -32.04 -4.73
N ILE A 916 -6.77 -30.81 -4.51
CA ILE A 916 -7.09 -30.24 -3.20
C ILE A 916 -8.43 -29.53 -3.28
N LEU A 917 -9.19 -29.52 -2.20
CA LEU A 917 -10.39 -28.70 -2.05
C LEU A 917 -10.14 -27.59 -1.04
N VAL A 918 -10.72 -26.41 -1.26
CA VAL A 918 -10.57 -25.26 -0.38
C VAL A 918 -11.93 -24.66 -0.06
N VAL A 919 -12.28 -24.61 1.22
CA VAL A 919 -13.52 -24.04 1.75
C VAL A 919 -13.19 -23.00 2.83
N ASP A 920 -14.01 -21.94 2.95
CA ASP A 920 -13.95 -21.04 4.10
C ASP A 920 -14.87 -21.59 5.21
N ALA A 921 -14.43 -21.57 6.46
CA ALA A 921 -15.16 -22.09 7.62
C ALA A 921 -15.46 -20.96 8.63
N ASP A 922 -16.71 -20.84 9.09
CA ASP A 922 -17.09 -19.85 10.12
C ASP A 922 -16.39 -20.17 11.44
N GLU A 923 -15.43 -19.33 11.83
CA GLU A 923 -14.54 -19.56 12.96
C GLU A 923 -14.85 -18.69 14.19
N ALA A 924 -16.09 -18.20 14.32
CA ALA A 924 -16.49 -17.39 15.47
C ALA A 924 -16.12 -18.08 16.82
N PHE A 925 -15.38 -17.36 17.66
CA PHE A 925 -14.80 -17.85 18.94
C PHE A 925 -13.76 -19.00 18.84
N SER A 926 -13.18 -19.30 17.67
CA SER A 926 -12.12 -20.31 17.49
C SER A 926 -10.96 -20.20 18.49
N SER A 927 -10.51 -18.98 18.81
CA SER A 927 -9.44 -18.71 19.81
C SER A 927 -9.96 -18.41 21.23
N LYS A 928 -11.19 -18.86 21.55
CA LYS A 928 -11.85 -18.68 22.86
C LYS A 928 -12.48 -19.94 23.45
N VAL A 929 -12.83 -20.92 22.61
CA VAL A 929 -13.34 -22.23 23.05
C VAL A 929 -12.18 -23.23 23.23
N CYS A 930 -12.19 -24.04 24.29
CA CYS A 930 -11.17 -25.06 24.53
C CYS A 930 -11.42 -26.33 23.70
N SER A 931 -10.51 -26.66 22.76
CA SER A 931 -10.59 -27.83 21.86
C SER A 931 -10.33 -29.20 22.51
N LYS A 932 -10.57 -29.31 23.83
CA LYS A 932 -10.55 -30.54 24.64
C LYS A 932 -11.80 -30.71 25.51
N CYS A 933 -12.52 -29.63 25.83
CA CYS A 933 -13.67 -29.68 26.73
C CYS A 933 -14.84 -28.77 26.31
N GLY A 934 -14.81 -28.23 25.08
CA GLY A 934 -15.85 -27.42 24.43
C GLY A 934 -16.26 -26.11 25.10
N LYS A 935 -15.74 -25.78 26.29
CA LYS A 935 -16.15 -24.60 27.05
C LYS A 935 -15.39 -23.34 26.63
N LYS A 936 -16.06 -22.19 26.69
CA LYS A 936 -15.61 -20.85 26.24
C LYS A 936 -14.68 -20.15 27.24
N THR A 937 -13.81 -20.91 27.91
CA THR A 937 -13.07 -20.51 29.12
C THR A 937 -11.57 -20.37 28.89
N LEU A 938 -11.17 -19.84 27.71
CA LEU A 938 -9.77 -19.55 27.39
C LEU A 938 -9.36 -18.09 27.68
N THR A 939 -8.55 -17.92 28.72
CA THR A 939 -7.84 -16.68 29.05
C THR A 939 -6.36 -16.75 28.69
N ASN A 940 -5.73 -15.60 28.46
CA ASN A 940 -4.30 -15.52 28.14
C ASN A 940 -3.49 -15.72 29.42
N VAL A 941 -2.44 -16.54 29.40
CA VAL A 941 -1.53 -16.68 30.54
C VAL A 941 -0.82 -15.35 30.83
N THR A 942 -0.75 -14.94 32.08
CA THR A 942 0.03 -13.77 32.53
C THR A 942 1.45 -14.16 32.93
N VAL A 943 2.37 -13.20 32.83
CA VAL A 943 3.74 -13.25 33.35
C VAL A 943 4.02 -11.95 34.12
N ASP A 944 5.14 -11.91 34.83
CA ASP A 944 5.61 -10.76 35.61
C ASP A 944 4.52 -10.22 36.57
N GLY A 945 4.09 -11.08 37.51
CA GLY A 945 3.11 -10.72 38.56
C GLY A 945 1.67 -10.45 38.09
N GLY A 946 1.42 -10.41 36.78
CA GLY A 946 0.14 -10.02 36.20
C GLY A 946 0.25 -8.89 35.16
N GLU A 947 1.36 -8.14 35.17
CA GLU A 947 1.56 -6.95 34.32
C GLU A 947 1.50 -7.25 32.81
N SER A 948 1.92 -8.46 32.40
CA SER A 948 2.09 -8.81 30.97
C SER A 948 1.30 -10.05 30.56
N LYS A 949 0.47 -9.92 29.52
CA LYS A 949 -0.34 -11.03 28.97
C LYS A 949 0.38 -11.72 27.81
N LEU A 950 0.69 -13.01 27.95
CA LEU A 950 1.38 -13.83 26.95
C LEU A 950 0.41 -14.28 25.84
N HIS A 951 0.04 -13.37 24.94
CA HIS A 951 -1.02 -13.53 23.93
C HIS A 951 -1.01 -14.83 23.09
N ALA A 952 0.14 -15.50 22.92
CA ALA A 952 0.28 -16.74 22.16
C ALA A 952 -0.06 -18.02 22.96
N VAL A 953 -0.24 -17.91 24.28
CA VAL A 953 -0.50 -19.02 25.21
C VAL A 953 -1.76 -18.75 26.02
N GLN A 954 -2.67 -19.72 26.05
CA GLN A 954 -3.92 -19.63 26.78
C GLN A 954 -4.05 -20.79 27.77
N CYS A 955 -4.72 -20.57 28.89
CA CYS A 955 -5.15 -21.64 29.79
C CYS A 955 -6.67 -21.80 29.68
N CYS A 956 -7.17 -23.03 29.78
CA CYS A 956 -8.59 -23.29 29.98
C CYS A 956 -8.89 -23.38 31.47
N GLU A 957 -9.72 -22.48 31.99
CA GLU A 957 -10.07 -22.42 33.41
C GLU A 957 -10.83 -23.67 33.89
N THR A 958 -11.54 -24.37 32.98
CA THR A 958 -12.35 -25.55 33.35
C THR A 958 -11.62 -26.89 33.29
N CYS A 959 -10.49 -26.99 32.58
CA CYS A 959 -9.74 -28.25 32.47
C CYS A 959 -8.22 -28.08 32.56
N SER A 960 -7.78 -26.93 33.10
CA SER A 960 -6.39 -26.50 33.34
C SER A 960 -5.42 -26.70 32.17
N THR A 961 -5.95 -26.81 30.96
CA THR A 961 -5.18 -27.24 29.79
C THR A 961 -4.57 -26.03 29.10
N VAL A 962 -3.24 -25.99 29.07
CA VAL A 962 -2.47 -24.91 28.46
C VAL A 962 -2.31 -25.16 26.96
N TRP A 963 -2.79 -24.22 26.16
CA TRP A 963 -2.78 -24.25 24.71
C TRP A 963 -1.82 -23.21 24.12
N GLN A 964 -1.18 -23.56 23.00
CA GLN A 964 -0.78 -22.54 22.04
C GLN A 964 -2.04 -22.11 21.27
N ARG A 965 -2.34 -20.81 21.28
CA ARG A 965 -3.60 -20.22 20.81
C ARG A 965 -4.05 -20.74 19.45
N ASP A 966 -3.15 -20.69 18.49
CA ASP A 966 -3.46 -20.90 17.07
C ASP A 966 -3.61 -22.41 16.75
N CYS A 967 -2.91 -23.27 17.51
CA CYS A 967 -3.13 -24.72 17.50
C CYS A 967 -4.52 -25.09 18.04
N ASN A 968 -5.01 -24.39 19.08
CA ASN A 968 -6.37 -24.60 19.57
C ASN A 968 -7.43 -24.08 18.59
N ALA A 969 -7.20 -22.92 17.98
CA ALA A 969 -8.09 -22.36 16.96
C ALA A 969 -8.20 -23.27 15.72
N SER A 970 -7.08 -23.76 15.18
CA SER A 970 -7.08 -24.69 14.04
C SER A 970 -7.79 -26.03 14.36
N ARG A 971 -7.70 -26.55 15.60
CA ARG A 971 -8.50 -27.70 16.06
C ARG A 971 -10.00 -27.39 16.13
N ASN A 972 -10.39 -26.22 16.65
CA ASN A 972 -11.80 -25.80 16.65
C ASN A 972 -12.34 -25.65 15.22
N ILE A 973 -11.56 -25.09 14.29
CA ILE A 973 -11.93 -24.97 12.87
C ILE A 973 -12.10 -26.36 12.23
N HIS A 974 -11.26 -27.34 12.59
CA HIS A 974 -11.45 -28.73 12.15
C HIS A 974 -12.78 -29.32 12.63
N ALA A 975 -13.10 -29.19 13.92
CA ALA A 975 -14.39 -29.68 14.46
C ALA A 975 -15.59 -28.97 13.82
N LEU A 976 -15.54 -27.63 13.71
CA LEU A 976 -16.56 -26.82 13.03
C LEU A 976 -16.79 -27.24 11.58
N SER A 977 -15.77 -27.76 10.89
CA SER A 977 -15.90 -28.26 9.53
C SER A 977 -16.76 -29.52 9.44
N HIS A 978 -16.61 -30.44 10.40
CA HIS A 978 -17.43 -31.66 10.48
C HIS A 978 -18.89 -31.33 10.81
N PHE A 979 -19.13 -30.44 11.76
CA PHE A 979 -20.49 -29.95 12.06
C PHE A 979 -21.13 -29.25 10.86
N ALA A 980 -20.40 -28.40 10.14
CA ALA A 980 -20.92 -27.67 8.99
C ALA A 980 -21.27 -28.55 7.78
N ALA A 981 -20.59 -29.70 7.60
CA ALA A 981 -20.96 -30.71 6.60
C ALA A 981 -22.25 -31.47 6.96
N LEU A 982 -22.64 -31.48 8.24
CA LEU A 982 -23.93 -31.95 8.74
C LEU A 982 -24.99 -30.83 8.82
N GLY A 983 -24.66 -29.61 8.38
CA GLY A 983 -25.55 -28.44 8.49
C GLY A 983 -25.68 -27.85 9.90
N VAL A 984 -24.91 -28.34 10.88
CA VAL A 984 -25.00 -27.98 12.30
C VAL A 984 -23.91 -26.95 12.67
N LYS A 985 -24.16 -26.11 13.70
CA LYS A 985 -23.13 -25.30 14.37
C LYS A 985 -23.31 -25.37 15.90
N PRO A 986 -22.32 -25.82 16.69
CA PRO A 986 -22.44 -25.85 18.14
C PRO A 986 -22.58 -24.45 18.74
N LEU A 987 -23.55 -24.27 19.65
CA LEU A 987 -23.94 -22.97 20.23
C LEU A 987 -22.76 -22.17 20.83
N VAL A 988 -21.73 -22.85 21.35
CA VAL A 988 -20.55 -22.20 21.95
C VAL A 988 -19.72 -21.38 20.94
N PHE A 989 -19.87 -21.64 19.65
CA PHE A 989 -19.28 -20.89 18.54
C PHE A 989 -20.25 -19.88 17.90
N THR A 990 -21.45 -19.69 18.46
CA THR A 990 -22.43 -18.71 17.99
C THR A 990 -22.35 -17.43 18.82
N PRO A 991 -22.31 -16.23 18.21
CA PRO A 991 -22.52 -14.98 18.93
C PRO A 991 -23.92 -14.95 19.56
N GLN A 992 -23.97 -14.72 20.86
CA GLN A 992 -25.19 -14.22 21.49
C GLN A 992 -25.14 -12.70 21.35
N ASP A 993 -26.17 -12.12 20.72
CA ASP A 993 -26.28 -10.67 20.63
C ASP A 993 -26.63 -10.11 22.03
N GLN A 994 -25.81 -9.19 22.52
CA GLN A 994 -26.03 -8.55 23.83
C GLN A 994 -26.99 -7.37 23.68
N GLU A 995 -28.25 -7.65 23.36
CA GLU A 995 -29.35 -6.82 23.84
C GLU A 995 -29.68 -7.27 25.27
N GLN A 996 -28.88 -6.77 26.22
CA GLN A 996 -29.28 -6.70 27.62
C GLN A 996 -29.33 -5.21 27.97
N ALA A 997 -30.54 -4.70 28.17
CA ALA A 997 -30.74 -3.43 28.84
C ALA A 997 -30.28 -3.55 30.30
N ASP A 998 -29.74 -2.47 30.87
CA ASP A 998 -29.42 -2.42 32.29
C ASP A 998 -30.71 -2.58 33.12
N PRO A 999 -30.78 -3.54 34.05
CA PRO A 999 -31.93 -3.73 34.94
C PRO A 999 -31.88 -2.73 36.13
N SER A 1000 -31.65 -1.44 35.84
CA SER A 1000 -31.36 -0.42 36.87
C SER A 1000 -32.04 0.94 36.64
N THR A 1001 -33.24 0.94 36.06
CA THR A 1001 -34.16 2.11 36.05
C THR A 1001 -35.62 1.66 36.18
N THR A 1002 -36.05 1.40 37.41
CA THR A 1002 -37.48 1.30 37.75
C THR A 1002 -38.07 2.70 37.87
N SER A 1003 -38.78 3.15 36.83
CA SER A 1003 -39.67 4.30 36.91
C SER A 1003 -41.11 3.86 37.25
N PRO A 1004 -41.92 4.67 37.97
CA PRO A 1004 -43.33 4.36 38.22
C PRO A 1004 -44.17 4.34 36.93
N PRO A 1005 -45.35 3.69 36.94
CA PRO A 1005 -46.27 3.73 35.82
C PRO A 1005 -47.06 5.05 35.78
N ASP A 1006 -46.69 5.95 34.86
CA ASP A 1006 -47.51 7.13 34.55
C ASP A 1006 -48.83 6.75 33.86
N ALA A 1007 -49.88 7.52 34.13
CA ALA A 1007 -51.25 7.18 33.79
C ALA A 1007 -51.59 7.33 32.29
N GLN A 1008 -52.57 6.53 31.82
CA GLN A 1008 -53.10 6.63 30.46
C GLN A 1008 -53.91 7.93 30.28
N PRO A 1009 -53.67 8.72 29.21
CA PRO A 1009 -54.67 9.65 28.70
C PRO A 1009 -55.72 8.87 27.89
N ASN A 1010 -57.01 9.15 28.13
CA ASN A 1010 -58.13 8.44 27.51
C ASN A 1010 -58.23 8.67 25.99
N GLN A 1011 -58.66 7.65 25.24
CA GLN A 1011 -59.31 7.85 23.95
C GLN A 1011 -60.78 8.26 24.17
N PRO A 1012 -61.31 9.25 23.42
CA PRO A 1012 -62.75 9.51 23.38
C PRO A 1012 -63.48 8.49 22.49
N THR A 1013 -64.76 8.28 22.77
CA THR A 1013 -65.74 7.56 21.93
C THR A 1013 -67.09 8.30 22.02
N PRO A 1014 -68.03 8.13 21.07
CA PRO A 1014 -68.09 9.04 19.94
C PRO A 1014 -69.32 9.96 19.90
N THR A 1015 -69.12 11.14 19.32
CA THR A 1015 -70.08 11.87 18.44
C THR A 1015 -69.27 12.71 17.47
#